data_AF-A0A814HRG1-F1
#
_entry.id   AF-A0A814HRG1-F1
#
_cell.length_a   1.000
_cell.length_b   1.000
_cell.length_c   1.000
_cell.angle_alpha   90.00
_cell.angle_beta   90.00
_cell.angle_gamma   90.00
#
_symmetry.space_group_name_H-M   'P 1'
#
loop_
_entity.id
_entity.type
_entity.pdbx_description
1 polymer ?
#
loop_
_entity_poly.entity_id
_entity_poly.type
_entity_poly.pdbx_seq_one_letter_code
_entity_poly.pdbx_strand_id
1 'polypeptide(L)'
;MYSILACFRPTMTLFPTPSSLEIPLQFRRSQDFYISATLTLNCAESLEIEAKWSIFNCTPNCTVQATIDPSINLTLNELFIPARTLSYGVYELKLTVTMQALSNLFSSQSAFVKINPSGITANLVKFGTSLITSSYEENLILDPGKHSINPDETMFNASDWTYRYRCRLYNSTHMGRDSYIYENTSSCFSNRADNMLAWRYNSTDDSQSSVTIPAKSLKYDRTYQFSVFMINRRNMTSQATGYLLVRVDNTRTSIIAVACVISTMCSPNLDYQYINPSTQVALFSVCTGHYRAISNIQWNIYQGSNDSLTTVVEWTRFNHTDSSQNLHFLGLNTTNFTAIKTLFINNSNIEFWRFEVVYTFYTETSSSALDFIINQPPENGTCSIDPENGTTNTLFTINCTDWFDEDGIQDYSFYLWSEKSSELVMLAFTTISTLDIKLPAGDNNSSSLNITVHIRDTLNCVKEFHIEEPIVVILDEISINTFINIIQNIDNKKTNDPIRQALASGNQNIVIQTVTIVSQELNKRNKHELEIAIKNGIPAEKISISPLGSQKRSETYKQTNSSMVNEYTNKLNMLAKTRDYLMKVTTNLAITTIDSIKLQASNLVQLTESINELTRTTSILASQKCYQLACRLKAISMRVSYEDAKYAATQISYCINNVLTAINAPLQQRGFFLNTNSIQQNNIFNDYDDDPELILLNLNNDFSKETVQTTRIHYYQQKTANEISKLANETILLITSILKIHLNIGQKITMKSSSLLVDIETTTIESLLNKSFEQIYIPSNIQTNLLKNTTIIFRSTIHSLAPADANFQISTNTNMSTAISLSLFDQFENEIFIYTNNKQPIEFFIFRDSNFILPKMFLQNVTLINSTESFYLNIIHINETIINKNLTISLHFEIRPFDINIGYIFIYKFDGIPYMNSSKIDIDKWLLFCPSNLTKEGIYKYFIDNRQISNHKLIIFGLREFNSTEIENFCIKKSINSLLIFDEPFNFTSNYELRTYTSGCYYLDKNNNWQSDGLWVGPLTDHYKTQCFSTHLTTFASSFQVLFNSIYKNEFIYLSKDENNLKKNFTQFKQLECPIRYKSFIHAEYIFKQIGSICNNTTYGKEFDSFELSFYEL
;
A
#
# COMPACT_ATOMS: atom_id res chain seq x y z
N MET A 1 20.03 31.80 48.81
CA MET A 1 20.98 31.44 47.74
C MET A 1 20.18 30.82 46.62
N TYR A 2 20.15 31.48 45.47
CA TYR A 2 19.42 31.02 44.27
C TYR A 2 20.08 29.75 43.72
N SER A 3 19.30 28.69 43.48
CA SER A 3 19.75 27.56 42.68
C SER A 3 19.92 28.03 41.24
N ILE A 4 21.16 28.23 40.80
CA ILE A 4 21.47 28.44 39.39
C ILE A 4 21.07 27.16 38.64
N LEU A 5 19.94 27.20 37.95
CA LEU A 5 19.54 26.15 37.00
C LEU A 5 20.47 26.27 35.79
N ALA A 6 21.39 25.31 35.64
CA ALA A 6 22.45 25.35 34.65
C ALA A 6 21.97 24.73 33.32
N CYS A 7 21.67 25.56 32.33
CA CYS A 7 21.66 25.16 30.92
C CYS A 7 23.08 25.29 30.36
N PHE A 8 23.56 24.25 29.69
CA PHE A 8 24.88 24.23 29.07
C PHE A 8 24.77 24.46 27.56
N ARG A 9 25.86 24.94 26.96
CA ARG A 9 25.98 25.00 25.49
C ARG A 9 25.75 23.61 24.89
N PRO A 10 25.02 23.48 23.77
CA PRO A 10 24.87 22.19 23.09
C PRO A 10 26.23 21.60 22.74
N THR A 11 26.37 20.29 22.91
CA THR A 11 27.50 19.55 22.34
C THR A 11 27.05 18.91 21.02
N MET A 12 27.89 19.05 19.99
CA MET A 12 27.56 18.64 18.63
C MET A 12 28.70 17.81 18.06
N THR A 13 28.32 16.77 17.33
CA THR A 13 29.21 15.94 16.52
C THR A 13 28.60 15.76 15.14
N LEU A 14 29.35 16.11 14.09
CA LEU A 14 28.94 15.88 12.70
C LEU A 14 29.29 14.46 12.25
N PHE A 15 28.51 13.90 11.33
CA PHE A 15 28.79 12.63 10.68
C PHE A 15 28.66 12.79 9.16
N PRO A 16 29.56 12.18 8.37
CA PRO A 16 30.70 11.34 8.81
C PRO A 16 31.90 12.16 9.36
N THR A 17 32.60 11.62 10.38
CA THR A 17 33.74 12.26 11.07
C THR A 17 35.03 11.42 11.02
N PRO A 18 36.22 12.05 11.16
CA PRO A 18 36.50 13.48 11.10
C PRO A 18 36.90 13.95 9.69
N SER A 19 36.51 15.18 9.32
CA SER A 19 36.97 15.86 8.10
C SER A 19 37.66 17.18 8.43
N SER A 20 38.64 17.56 7.60
CA SER A 20 39.38 18.82 7.74
C SER A 20 39.63 19.45 6.38
N LEU A 21 40.11 20.70 6.34
CA LEU A 21 40.47 21.34 5.09
C LEU A 21 41.58 20.56 4.33
N GLU A 22 42.47 19.89 5.07
CA GLU A 22 43.55 19.06 4.50
C GLU A 22 43.05 17.68 4.03
N ILE A 23 42.06 17.12 4.73
CA ILE A 23 41.46 15.82 4.45
C ILE A 23 39.94 15.99 4.35
N PRO A 24 39.43 16.59 3.25
CA PRO A 24 38.01 16.77 3.05
C PRO A 24 37.35 15.46 2.61
N LEU A 25 36.08 15.27 2.97
CA LEU A 25 35.24 14.19 2.45
C LEU A 25 35.08 14.36 0.94
N GLN A 26 35.27 13.30 0.17
CA GLN A 26 35.26 13.39 -1.29
C GLN A 26 33.94 12.88 -1.85
N PHE A 27 33.29 13.69 -2.67
CA PHE A 27 32.06 13.32 -3.38
C PHE A 27 32.19 13.63 -4.86
N ARG A 28 31.62 12.77 -5.71
CA ARG A 28 31.49 13.08 -7.14
C ARG A 28 30.40 14.13 -7.32
N ARG A 29 30.55 15.03 -8.29
CA ARG A 29 29.51 16.04 -8.55
C ARG A 29 28.18 15.42 -8.99
N SER A 30 28.18 14.21 -9.56
CA SER A 30 26.96 13.47 -9.88
C SER A 30 26.35 12.70 -8.70
N GLN A 31 26.93 12.80 -7.50
CA GLN A 31 26.53 12.05 -6.31
C GLN A 31 25.82 12.96 -5.30
N ASP A 32 24.69 12.48 -4.77
CA ASP A 32 24.00 13.09 -3.64
C ASP A 32 24.77 12.76 -2.34
N PHE A 33 24.79 13.68 -1.37
CA PHE A 33 25.36 13.38 -0.05
C PHE A 33 24.64 14.13 1.07
N TYR A 34 24.88 13.71 2.31
CA TYR A 34 24.34 14.36 3.50
C TYR A 34 25.38 14.47 4.60
N ILE A 35 25.21 15.48 5.46
CA ILE A 35 25.94 15.62 6.71
C ILE A 35 24.91 15.67 7.83
N SER A 36 25.00 14.75 8.78
CA SER A 36 24.11 14.73 9.94
C SER A 36 24.81 15.25 11.19
N ALA A 37 24.05 15.82 12.11
CA ALA A 37 24.53 16.26 13.39
C ALA A 37 23.84 15.50 14.52
N THR A 38 24.63 14.98 15.45
CA THR A 38 24.12 14.49 16.74
C THR A 38 24.30 15.57 17.78
N LEU A 39 23.19 15.96 18.41
CA LEU A 39 23.17 16.98 19.44
C LEU A 39 22.93 16.35 20.81
N THR A 40 23.71 16.80 21.79
CA THR A 40 23.50 16.51 23.20
C THR A 40 23.14 17.81 23.91
N LEU A 41 21.89 17.87 24.38
CA LEU A 41 21.31 19.06 25.00
C LEU A 41 21.18 18.83 26.51
N ASN A 42 21.87 19.65 27.30
CA ASN A 42 21.74 19.63 28.75
C ASN A 42 21.16 20.96 29.23
N CYS A 43 19.83 21.05 29.23
CA CYS A 43 19.10 22.22 29.69
C CYS A 43 17.78 21.81 30.32
N ALA A 44 17.61 22.17 31.59
CA ALA A 44 16.40 21.87 32.35
C ALA A 44 15.21 22.77 31.98
N GLU A 45 15.45 23.91 31.31
CA GLU A 45 14.41 24.89 30.96
C GLU A 45 13.72 24.58 29.62
N SER A 46 14.48 24.33 28.56
CA SER A 46 13.95 23.97 27.23
C SER A 46 14.95 23.09 26.47
N LEU A 47 14.42 22.20 25.63
CA LEU A 47 15.20 21.42 24.66
C LEU A 47 14.96 21.90 23.22
N GLU A 48 14.27 23.04 23.05
CA GLU A 48 13.99 23.62 21.74
C GLU A 48 15.22 24.34 21.20
N ILE A 49 15.56 24.04 19.95
CA ILE A 49 16.74 24.54 19.27
C ILE A 49 16.37 25.12 17.91
N GLU A 50 17.22 26.00 17.41
CA GLU A 50 17.23 26.45 16.02
C GLU A 50 18.57 26.06 15.40
N ALA A 51 18.52 25.27 14.33
CA ALA A 51 19.68 24.85 13.56
C ALA A 51 19.78 25.69 12.29
N LYS A 52 21.01 26.05 11.91
CA LYS A 52 21.28 26.80 10.68
C LYS A 52 22.60 26.38 10.04
N TRP A 53 22.51 25.90 8.81
CA TRP A 53 23.64 25.60 7.95
C TRP A 53 24.10 26.83 7.18
N SER A 54 25.42 27.01 7.10
CA SER A 54 26.09 28.01 6.26
C SER A 54 27.17 27.30 5.45
N ILE A 55 27.18 27.53 4.14
CA ILE A 55 28.09 26.86 3.21
C ILE A 55 29.06 27.88 2.65
N PHE A 56 30.36 27.66 2.81
CA PHE A 56 31.41 28.55 2.31
C PHE A 56 32.25 27.86 1.25
N ASN A 57 32.57 28.58 0.17
CA ASN A 57 33.49 28.10 -0.85
C ASN A 57 34.94 28.31 -0.38
N CYS A 58 35.66 27.21 -0.16
CA CYS A 58 37.05 27.19 0.29
C CYS A 58 38.06 27.26 -0.85
N THR A 59 37.60 27.43 -2.09
CA THR A 59 38.44 27.61 -3.27
C THR A 59 38.29 29.06 -3.74
N PRO A 60 39.04 30.06 -3.21
CA PRO A 60 40.36 29.90 -2.57
C PRO A 60 40.45 30.01 -1.03
N ASN A 61 39.58 30.76 -0.31
CA ASN A 61 39.89 31.18 1.08
C ASN A 61 38.77 31.00 2.14
N CYS A 62 37.71 30.22 1.87
CA CYS A 62 36.55 29.98 2.77
C CYS A 62 35.78 31.23 3.22
N THR A 63 36.03 32.40 2.63
CA THR A 63 35.39 33.67 3.05
C THR A 63 34.09 33.98 2.32
N VAL A 64 33.83 33.32 1.19
CA VAL A 64 32.67 33.59 0.34
C VAL A 64 31.60 32.54 0.61
N GLN A 65 30.43 32.98 1.09
CA GLN A 65 29.28 32.10 1.21
C GLN A 65 28.84 31.64 -0.18
N ALA A 66 28.69 30.33 -0.36
CA ALA A 66 28.28 29.76 -1.63
C ALA A 66 26.81 30.14 -1.92
N THR A 67 26.52 30.41 -3.20
CA THR A 67 25.14 30.59 -3.65
C THR A 67 24.47 29.23 -3.71
N ILE A 68 23.48 29.00 -2.85
CA ILE A 68 22.77 27.73 -2.75
C ILE A 68 21.35 27.90 -3.30
N ASP A 69 20.85 26.85 -3.96
CA ASP A 69 19.47 26.79 -4.43
C ASP A 69 18.50 26.98 -3.23
N PRO A 70 17.52 27.89 -3.30
CA PRO A 70 16.55 28.11 -2.23
C PRO A 70 15.73 26.87 -1.83
N SER A 71 15.66 25.86 -2.69
CA SER A 71 14.99 24.58 -2.39
C SER A 71 15.72 23.72 -1.36
N ILE A 72 16.99 23.99 -1.08
CA ILE A 72 17.78 23.24 -0.09
C ILE A 72 17.44 23.77 1.30
N ASN A 73 16.90 22.90 2.15
CA ASN A 73 16.57 23.26 3.51
C ASN A 73 17.85 23.33 4.37
N LEU A 74 18.16 24.53 4.87
CA LEU A 74 19.33 24.82 5.70
C LEU A 74 19.01 24.90 7.19
N THR A 75 17.77 24.62 7.62
CA THR A 75 17.35 24.80 9.03
C THR A 75 17.20 23.49 9.82
N LEU A 76 17.49 22.34 9.20
CA LEU A 76 17.42 21.03 9.83
C LEU A 76 18.78 20.62 10.42
N ASN A 77 18.77 19.65 11.35
CA ASN A 77 20.00 19.09 11.93
C ASN A 77 20.81 18.26 10.93
N GLU A 78 20.17 17.84 9.83
CA GLU A 78 20.82 17.15 8.73
C GLU A 78 20.76 18.00 7.47
N LEU A 79 21.90 18.19 6.82
CA LEU A 79 22.03 18.88 5.56
C LEU A 79 22.08 17.85 4.43
N PHE A 80 21.14 17.93 3.51
CA PHE A 80 21.15 17.14 2.28
C PHE A 80 21.55 18.01 1.09
N ILE A 81 22.58 17.57 0.35
CA ILE A 81 23.05 18.22 -0.86
C ILE A 81 22.79 17.29 -2.06
N PRO A 82 21.85 17.67 -2.95
CA PRO A 82 21.64 16.94 -4.19
C PRO A 82 22.87 16.98 -5.12
N ALA A 83 22.96 15.98 -6.00
CA ALA A 83 23.94 15.96 -7.08
C ALA A 83 23.84 17.23 -7.93
N ARG A 84 25.00 17.66 -8.44
CA ARG A 84 25.19 18.82 -9.33
C ARG A 84 24.89 20.19 -8.70
N THR A 85 24.53 20.26 -7.43
CA THR A 85 24.29 21.52 -6.71
C THR A 85 25.57 22.34 -6.55
N LEU A 86 26.64 21.72 -6.03
CA LEU A 86 27.92 22.39 -5.79
C LEU A 86 28.83 22.26 -7.02
N SER A 87 29.57 23.31 -7.34
CA SER A 87 30.61 23.28 -8.37
C SER A 87 31.87 22.58 -7.87
N TYR A 88 32.84 22.31 -8.75
CA TYR A 88 34.10 21.70 -8.32
C TYR A 88 34.85 22.61 -7.35
N GLY A 89 35.37 22.03 -6.29
CA GLY A 89 36.09 22.76 -5.25
C GLY A 89 35.94 22.14 -3.87
N VAL A 90 36.59 22.76 -2.90
CA VAL A 90 36.44 22.43 -1.48
C VAL A 90 35.45 23.40 -0.86
N TYR A 91 34.58 22.90 0.02
CA TYR A 91 33.57 23.67 0.74
C TYR A 91 33.62 23.39 2.24
N GLU A 92 33.36 24.43 3.03
CA GLU A 92 33.08 24.32 4.46
C GLU A 92 31.56 24.33 4.68
N LEU A 93 31.05 23.26 5.28
CA LEU A 93 29.65 23.11 5.69
C LEU A 93 29.57 23.33 7.19
N LYS A 94 29.15 24.53 7.61
CA LYS A 94 29.12 24.94 9.00
C LYS A 94 27.70 24.91 9.56
N LEU A 95 27.47 24.07 10.56
CA LEU A 95 26.23 24.06 11.32
C LEU A 95 26.39 24.97 12.55
N THR A 96 25.38 25.81 12.79
CA THR A 96 25.23 26.57 14.04
C THR A 96 23.92 26.18 14.68
N VAL A 97 23.95 25.79 15.96
CA VAL A 97 22.76 25.46 16.74
C VAL A 97 22.64 26.43 17.91
N THR A 98 21.49 27.06 18.04
CA THR A 98 21.14 28.03 19.09
C THR A 98 19.99 27.50 19.94
N MET A 99 20.07 27.60 21.25
CA MET A 99 18.96 27.27 22.16
C MET A 99 17.88 28.36 22.07
N GLN A 100 16.62 28.01 21.80
CA GLN A 100 15.55 29.02 21.59
C GLN A 100 15.25 29.83 22.86
N ALA A 101 15.23 29.18 24.03
CA ALA A 101 14.98 29.85 25.31
C ALA A 101 16.15 30.75 25.75
N LEU A 102 17.37 30.50 25.25
CA LEU A 102 18.61 31.15 25.67
C LEU A 102 19.51 31.37 24.44
N SER A 103 19.22 32.42 23.67
CA SER A 103 19.88 32.71 22.38
C SER A 103 21.40 32.93 22.47
N ASN A 104 21.92 33.20 23.68
CA ASN A 104 23.35 33.30 23.96
C ASN A 104 24.07 31.94 24.07
N LEU A 105 23.33 30.83 24.23
CA LEU A 105 23.87 29.47 24.24
C LEU A 105 23.80 28.88 22.82
N PHE A 106 24.95 28.91 22.14
CA PHE A 106 25.10 28.33 20.81
C PHE A 106 26.37 27.50 20.68
N SER A 107 26.36 26.57 19.73
CA SER A 107 27.50 25.76 19.34
C SER A 107 27.61 25.73 17.83
N SER A 108 28.83 25.64 17.31
CA SER A 108 29.05 25.49 15.88
C SER A 108 30.17 24.50 15.58
N GLN A 109 30.01 23.74 14.50
CA GLN A 109 30.96 22.78 13.99
C GLN A 109 30.92 22.79 12.46
N SER A 110 32.06 22.47 11.85
CA SER A 110 32.22 22.46 10.40
C SER A 110 32.63 21.07 9.90
N ALA A 111 32.10 20.69 8.74
CA ALA A 111 32.57 19.57 7.94
C ALA A 111 33.15 20.11 6.62
N PHE A 112 34.22 19.49 6.13
CA PHE A 112 34.87 19.88 4.88
C PHE A 112 34.63 18.84 3.80
N VAL A 113 34.14 19.28 2.64
CA VAL A 113 33.84 18.40 1.51
C VAL A 113 34.55 18.88 0.25
N LYS A 114 34.99 17.96 -0.59
CA LYS A 114 35.62 18.20 -1.89
C LYS A 114 34.77 17.58 -2.99
N ILE A 115 34.32 18.41 -3.91
CA ILE A 115 33.53 18.02 -5.06
C ILE A 115 34.46 17.72 -6.24
N ASN A 116 34.53 16.45 -6.62
CA ASN A 116 35.35 15.96 -7.71
C ASN A 116 34.53 15.76 -9.00
N PRO A 117 35.15 15.83 -10.18
CA PRO A 117 34.51 15.43 -11.44
C PRO A 117 34.08 13.96 -11.42
N SER A 118 32.94 13.68 -12.05
CA SER A 118 32.42 12.33 -12.24
C SER A 118 33.04 11.66 -13.47
N GLY A 119 32.99 10.32 -13.52
CA GLY A 119 33.46 9.55 -14.67
C GLY A 119 32.59 9.80 -15.91
N ILE A 120 33.21 9.88 -17.08
CA ILE A 120 32.52 10.07 -18.37
C ILE A 120 32.23 8.72 -19.00
N THR A 121 30.99 8.53 -19.46
CA THR A 121 30.59 7.34 -20.21
C THR A 121 30.70 7.61 -21.70
N ALA A 122 31.66 6.98 -22.36
CA ALA A 122 31.85 7.08 -23.81
C ALA A 122 30.99 6.03 -24.53
N ASN A 123 30.01 6.48 -25.32
CA ASN A 123 29.13 5.58 -26.08
C ASN A 123 29.23 5.87 -27.57
N LEU A 124 29.53 4.88 -28.40
CA LEU A 124 29.59 5.08 -29.87
C LEU A 124 28.20 5.15 -30.51
N VAL A 125 27.20 4.54 -29.86
CA VAL A 125 25.80 4.45 -30.31
C VAL A 125 24.85 4.71 -29.15
N LYS A 126 23.56 4.87 -29.46
CA LYS A 126 22.52 5.18 -28.47
C LYS A 126 22.53 4.16 -27.31
N PHE A 127 22.42 4.68 -26.09
CA PHE A 127 22.32 3.92 -24.84
C PHE A 127 23.51 3.02 -24.46
N GLY A 128 24.66 3.12 -25.14
CA GLY A 128 25.83 2.32 -24.79
C GLY A 128 25.63 0.83 -25.07
N THR A 129 24.86 0.49 -26.12
CA THR A 129 24.65 -0.87 -26.59
C THR A 129 25.98 -1.57 -26.92
N SER A 130 26.19 -2.79 -26.43
CA SER A 130 27.45 -3.54 -26.59
C SER A 130 27.63 -4.11 -27.99
N LEU A 131 26.55 -4.58 -28.63
CA LEU A 131 26.56 -5.18 -29.97
C LEU A 131 25.43 -4.62 -30.83
N ILE A 132 25.74 -4.20 -32.06
CA ILE A 132 24.75 -3.88 -33.09
C ILE A 132 24.96 -4.71 -34.36
N THR A 133 23.88 -4.86 -35.13
CA THR A 133 23.96 -5.36 -36.51
C THR A 133 23.85 -4.19 -37.49
N SER A 134 24.77 -4.12 -38.46
CA SER A 134 24.81 -3.11 -39.52
C SER A 134 24.80 -3.76 -40.90
N SER A 135 24.13 -3.11 -41.86
CA SER A 135 24.07 -3.59 -43.23
C SER A 135 25.36 -3.30 -43.98
N TYR A 136 25.79 -4.23 -44.82
CA TYR A 136 26.88 -4.06 -45.77
C TYR A 136 26.59 -2.96 -46.82
N GLU A 137 25.32 -2.75 -47.16
CA GLU A 137 24.90 -1.79 -48.20
C GLU A 137 24.64 -0.37 -47.66
N GLU A 138 24.69 -0.17 -46.34
CA GLU A 138 24.41 1.13 -45.70
C GLU A 138 25.64 1.68 -44.98
N ASN A 139 25.67 3.01 -44.80
CA ASN A 139 26.74 3.66 -44.03
C ASN A 139 26.54 3.41 -42.54
N LEU A 140 27.61 3.03 -41.85
CA LEU A 140 27.63 2.94 -40.39
C LEU A 140 28.12 4.27 -39.81
N ILE A 141 27.32 4.89 -38.95
CA ILE A 141 27.66 6.15 -38.28
C ILE A 141 27.88 5.86 -36.80
N LEU A 142 29.08 6.20 -36.31
CA LEU A 142 29.42 6.16 -34.89
C LEU A 142 29.59 7.59 -34.41
N ASP A 143 28.82 8.00 -33.39
CA ASP A 143 28.76 9.40 -32.94
C ASP A 143 28.83 9.51 -31.42
N PRO A 144 30.03 9.35 -30.83
CA PRO A 144 30.23 9.58 -29.42
C PRO A 144 29.95 11.00 -28.96
N GLY A 145 30.01 12.01 -29.83
CA GLY A 145 29.60 13.37 -29.49
C GLY A 145 28.11 13.48 -29.15
N LYS A 146 27.28 12.67 -29.79
CA LYS A 146 25.82 12.64 -29.56
C LYS A 146 25.40 11.67 -28.46
N HIS A 147 26.14 10.58 -28.26
CA HIS A 147 25.68 9.46 -27.44
C HIS A 147 26.41 9.31 -26.09
N SER A 148 27.58 9.91 -25.93
CA SER A 148 28.31 9.88 -24.64
C SER A 148 27.59 10.71 -23.57
N ILE A 149 27.84 10.38 -22.31
CA ILE A 149 27.18 10.99 -21.16
C ILE A 149 28.23 11.58 -20.22
N ASN A 150 28.05 12.85 -19.86
CA ASN A 150 28.73 13.48 -18.75
C ASN A 150 27.78 13.54 -17.55
N PRO A 151 27.99 12.74 -16.49
CA PRO A 151 27.13 12.73 -15.31
C PRO A 151 27.11 14.04 -14.52
N ASP A 152 27.99 15.01 -14.81
CA ASP A 152 28.02 16.32 -14.15
C ASP A 152 27.22 17.39 -14.88
N GLU A 153 26.78 17.11 -16.11
CA GLU A 153 26.11 18.07 -16.99
C GLU A 153 24.77 17.53 -17.50
N THR A 154 23.90 18.44 -17.94
CA THR A 154 22.60 18.06 -18.52
C THR A 154 22.74 17.53 -19.94
N MET A 155 23.76 17.96 -20.67
CA MET A 155 24.08 17.50 -22.02
C MET A 155 25.59 17.32 -22.15
N PHE A 156 26.00 16.32 -22.93
CA PHE A 156 27.40 16.11 -23.24
C PHE A 156 27.87 17.12 -24.31
N ASN A 157 28.81 18.00 -23.96
CA ASN A 157 29.35 18.96 -24.91
C ASN A 157 30.49 18.34 -25.74
N ALA A 158 30.16 17.90 -26.95
CA ALA A 158 31.12 17.24 -27.84
C ALA A 158 32.36 18.10 -28.19
N SER A 159 32.23 19.43 -28.17
CA SER A 159 33.30 20.37 -28.53
C SER A 159 34.45 20.44 -27.52
N ASP A 160 34.21 20.02 -26.27
CA ASP A 160 35.22 20.02 -25.21
C ASP A 160 36.17 18.81 -25.28
N TRP A 161 35.98 17.92 -26.26
CA TRP A 161 36.67 16.63 -26.33
C TRP A 161 37.42 16.44 -27.66
N THR A 162 38.44 15.60 -27.61
CA THR A 162 39.13 15.03 -28.78
C THR A 162 38.80 13.55 -28.90
N TYR A 163 38.70 13.04 -30.12
CA TYR A 163 38.20 11.69 -30.39
C TYR A 163 39.21 10.89 -31.21
N ARG A 164 39.62 9.73 -30.71
CA ARG A 164 40.53 8.82 -31.41
C ARG A 164 39.87 7.46 -31.59
N TYR A 165 39.52 7.15 -32.83
CA TYR A 165 38.86 5.89 -33.18
C TYR A 165 39.87 4.78 -33.50
N ARG A 166 39.53 3.56 -33.09
CA ARG A 166 40.24 2.32 -33.44
C ARG A 166 39.25 1.24 -33.85
N CYS A 167 39.68 0.35 -34.74
CA CYS A 167 38.91 -0.81 -35.19
C CYS A 167 39.80 -2.05 -35.30
N ARG A 168 39.26 -3.22 -34.94
CA ARG A 168 39.86 -4.56 -35.14
C ARG A 168 38.81 -5.64 -35.43
N LEU A 169 39.23 -6.79 -35.94
CA LEU A 169 38.38 -7.99 -36.08
C LEU A 169 38.24 -8.71 -34.72
N TYR A 170 37.03 -9.13 -34.35
CA TYR A 170 36.69 -9.57 -32.97
C TYR A 170 37.19 -10.99 -32.58
N ASN A 171 37.96 -11.71 -33.41
CA ASN A 171 38.36 -13.12 -33.17
C ASN A 171 39.82 -13.49 -33.58
N SER A 172 40.77 -12.55 -33.62
CA SER A 172 42.17 -12.89 -33.96
C SER A 172 42.99 -13.32 -32.71
N THR A 173 43.38 -14.59 -32.63
CA THR A 173 43.95 -15.28 -31.45
C THR A 173 45.46 -15.09 -31.19
N HIS A 174 46.11 -14.01 -31.61
CA HIS A 174 47.54 -13.80 -31.33
C HIS A 174 47.83 -12.43 -30.69
N MET A 175 47.97 -12.40 -29.37
CA MET A 175 48.74 -11.37 -28.67
C MET A 175 50.14 -11.93 -28.35
N GLY A 176 51.07 -11.82 -29.31
CA GLY A 176 52.48 -11.90 -28.98
C GLY A 176 52.94 -10.52 -28.49
N ARG A 177 53.39 -10.44 -27.23
CA ARG A 177 54.39 -9.43 -26.86
C ARG A 177 55.58 -9.65 -27.79
N ASP A 178 55.72 -8.82 -28.81
CA ASP A 178 56.98 -8.28 -29.30
C ASP A 178 56.77 -7.52 -30.62
N SER A 179 57.55 -6.45 -30.78
CA SER A 179 57.66 -5.55 -31.92
C SER A 179 56.63 -4.40 -32.03
N TYR A 180 57.06 -3.24 -31.51
CA TYR A 180 56.66 -1.94 -32.03
C TYR A 180 57.13 -1.82 -33.48
N ILE A 181 56.25 -2.10 -34.44
CA ILE A 181 56.43 -1.65 -35.83
C ILE A 181 55.48 -0.48 -36.05
N TYR A 182 56.05 0.72 -36.07
CA TYR A 182 55.41 1.92 -36.59
C TYR A 182 55.29 1.79 -38.12
N GLU A 183 54.27 1.08 -38.60
CA GLU A 183 53.85 1.18 -39.99
C GLU A 183 52.43 1.75 -40.07
N ASN A 184 52.38 3.00 -40.53
CA ASN A 184 51.19 3.62 -41.07
C ASN A 184 50.67 2.75 -42.23
N THR A 185 49.43 2.27 -42.12
CA THR A 185 48.57 1.65 -43.16
C THR A 185 48.32 0.14 -43.05
N SER A 186 47.41 -0.25 -42.14
CA SER A 186 46.49 -1.37 -42.38
C SER A 186 45.14 -1.07 -41.73
N SER A 187 44.09 -1.12 -42.54
CA SER A 187 42.74 -0.69 -42.18
C SER A 187 41.82 -1.90 -41.96
N CYS A 188 40.75 -1.73 -41.19
CA CYS A 188 39.56 -2.59 -41.26
C CYS A 188 38.96 -2.70 -42.68
N PHE A 189 39.53 -1.99 -43.66
CA PHE A 189 39.06 -1.79 -45.03
C PHE A 189 40.00 -2.37 -46.10
N SER A 190 41.11 -3.04 -45.72
CA SER A 190 42.09 -3.55 -46.69
C SER A 190 41.83 -5.02 -47.06
N ASN A 191 41.94 -5.34 -48.35
CA ASN A 191 41.67 -6.66 -48.92
C ASN A 191 42.80 -7.69 -48.73
N ARG A 192 43.89 -7.36 -48.02
CA ARG A 192 44.95 -8.34 -47.74
C ARG A 192 44.59 -9.18 -46.52
N ALA A 193 44.46 -10.48 -46.77
CA ALA A 193 44.52 -11.48 -45.73
C ALA A 193 45.88 -11.39 -45.01
N ASP A 194 45.83 -11.67 -43.72
CA ASP A 194 46.94 -11.96 -42.82
C ASP A 194 47.66 -10.77 -42.18
N ASN A 195 47.54 -10.80 -40.84
CA ASN A 195 48.23 -10.05 -39.79
C ASN A 195 47.71 -8.68 -39.38
N MET A 196 47.61 -8.59 -38.04
CA MET A 196 47.15 -7.51 -37.19
C MET A 196 47.63 -6.15 -37.65
N LEU A 197 46.81 -5.11 -37.46
CA LEU A 197 47.17 -3.81 -36.86
C LEU A 197 45.96 -2.86 -36.94
N ALA A 198 45.84 -2.01 -35.93
CA ALA A 198 44.67 -1.16 -35.67
C ALA A 198 44.52 -0.05 -36.72
N TRP A 199 43.30 0.15 -37.24
CA TRP A 199 42.99 1.37 -37.99
C TRP A 199 43.00 2.56 -37.04
N ARG A 200 43.86 3.56 -37.29
CA ARG A 200 43.73 4.90 -36.70
C ARG A 200 43.06 5.78 -37.75
N TYR A 201 41.87 6.30 -37.47
CA TYR A 201 41.34 7.38 -38.29
C TYR A 201 42.22 8.62 -38.02
N ASN A 202 43.20 8.85 -38.88
CA ASN A 202 43.87 10.14 -38.96
C ASN A 202 42.93 11.10 -39.67
N SER A 203 41.85 11.49 -38.99
CA SER A 203 41.27 12.79 -39.24
C SER A 203 42.39 13.80 -39.02
N THR A 204 42.63 14.70 -39.97
CA THR A 204 43.51 15.86 -39.74
C THR A 204 42.94 16.79 -38.64
N ASP A 205 41.74 16.48 -38.14
CA ASP A 205 41.00 17.23 -37.15
C ASP A 205 40.44 16.29 -36.06
N ASP A 206 41.19 16.11 -34.97
CA ASP A 206 40.78 15.37 -33.75
C ASP A 206 39.48 15.97 -33.10
N SER A 207 38.90 17.03 -33.69
CA SER A 207 37.67 17.68 -33.25
C SER A 207 36.36 17.03 -33.75
N GLN A 208 36.41 16.17 -34.77
CA GLN A 208 35.22 15.52 -35.30
C GLN A 208 34.73 14.42 -34.36
N SER A 209 33.56 14.63 -33.76
CA SER A 209 32.96 13.72 -32.78
C SER A 209 32.19 12.55 -33.40
N SER A 210 32.07 12.50 -34.72
CA SER A 210 31.38 11.41 -35.43
C SER A 210 32.25 10.89 -36.56
N VAL A 211 32.16 9.59 -36.82
CA VAL A 211 32.83 8.91 -37.92
C VAL A 211 31.82 8.13 -38.75
N THR A 212 31.84 8.34 -40.06
CA THR A 212 31.00 7.61 -41.01
C THR A 212 31.86 6.60 -41.74
N ILE A 213 31.53 5.33 -41.57
CA ILE A 213 32.13 4.21 -42.27
C ILE A 213 31.27 3.96 -43.52
N PRO A 214 31.80 4.17 -44.73
CA PRO A 214 31.01 4.02 -45.94
C PRO A 214 30.51 2.59 -46.14
N ALA A 215 29.33 2.45 -46.75
CA ALA A 215 28.82 1.17 -47.23
C ALA A 215 29.90 0.41 -48.02
N LYS A 216 29.86 -0.92 -47.95
CA LYS A 216 30.77 -1.84 -48.65
C LYS A 216 32.22 -1.83 -48.20
N SER A 217 32.55 -1.07 -47.15
CA SER A 217 33.93 -0.98 -46.65
C SER A 217 34.30 -2.16 -45.75
N LEU A 218 33.35 -2.69 -44.98
CA LEU A 218 33.54 -3.84 -44.08
C LEU A 218 33.05 -5.12 -44.75
N LYS A 219 33.75 -6.25 -44.59
CA LYS A 219 33.25 -7.55 -45.07
C LYS A 219 32.05 -8.00 -44.25
N TYR A 220 31.00 -8.49 -44.92
CA TYR A 220 29.85 -9.15 -44.30
C TYR A 220 30.24 -10.51 -43.67
N ASP A 221 29.37 -11.06 -42.83
CA ASP A 221 29.60 -12.27 -42.00
C ASP A 221 30.81 -12.17 -41.07
N ARG A 222 31.13 -10.95 -40.64
CA ARG A 222 32.21 -10.67 -39.69
C ARG A 222 31.75 -9.71 -38.59
N THR A 223 32.35 -9.87 -37.42
CA THR A 223 32.18 -8.96 -36.29
C THR A 223 33.46 -8.15 -36.08
N TYR A 224 33.30 -6.83 -36.02
CA TYR A 224 34.39 -5.88 -35.77
C TYR A 224 34.17 -5.26 -34.39
N GLN A 225 35.26 -5.00 -33.67
CA GLN A 225 35.24 -4.19 -32.45
C GLN A 225 35.75 -2.80 -32.79
N PHE A 226 34.92 -1.80 -32.55
CA PHE A 226 35.27 -0.39 -32.58
C PHE A 226 35.53 0.10 -31.17
N SER A 227 36.47 1.03 -31.04
CA SER A 227 36.66 1.78 -29.81
C SER A 227 36.91 3.25 -30.09
N VAL A 228 36.51 4.10 -29.15
CA VAL A 228 36.83 5.51 -29.16
C VAL A 228 37.53 5.87 -27.86
N PHE A 229 38.69 6.50 -27.97
CA PHE A 229 39.39 7.11 -26.85
C PHE A 229 39.17 8.61 -26.86
N MET A 230 38.60 9.13 -25.78
CA MET A 230 38.19 10.52 -25.62
C MET A 230 39.07 11.20 -24.58
N ILE A 231 39.59 12.39 -24.91
CA ILE A 231 40.39 13.21 -23.99
C ILE A 231 39.81 14.62 -23.95
N ASN A 232 39.54 15.14 -22.77
CA ASN A 232 39.04 16.50 -22.61
C ASN A 232 40.13 17.51 -22.97
N ARG A 233 39.78 18.52 -23.77
CA ARG A 233 40.70 19.54 -24.28
C ARG A 233 41.23 20.48 -23.19
N ARG A 234 40.44 20.70 -22.14
CA ARG A 234 40.78 21.61 -21.03
C ARG A 234 41.39 20.86 -19.85
N ASN A 235 41.03 19.58 -19.68
CA ASN A 235 41.52 18.74 -18.59
C ASN A 235 42.01 17.36 -19.09
N MET A 236 43.30 17.24 -19.37
CA MET A 236 43.88 16.00 -19.93
C MET A 236 43.76 14.76 -19.03
N THR A 237 43.49 14.93 -17.72
CA THR A 237 43.26 13.79 -16.82
C THR A 237 41.86 13.20 -16.98
N SER A 238 40.93 13.92 -17.60
CA SER A 238 39.58 13.44 -17.89
C SER A 238 39.61 12.70 -19.22
N GLN A 239 39.53 11.38 -19.14
CA GLN A 239 39.63 10.47 -20.27
C GLN A 239 38.51 9.43 -20.18
N ALA A 240 38.03 8.98 -21.32
CA ALA A 240 37.05 7.90 -21.39
C ALA A 240 37.31 7.03 -22.61
N THR A 241 37.05 5.73 -22.46
CA THR A 241 37.12 4.78 -23.57
C THR A 241 35.78 4.11 -23.71
N GLY A 242 35.24 4.11 -24.94
CA GLY A 242 34.02 3.38 -25.29
C GLY A 242 34.34 2.27 -26.28
N TYR A 243 33.59 1.19 -26.22
CA TYR A 243 33.71 0.04 -27.12
C TYR A 243 32.35 -0.31 -27.73
N LEU A 244 32.38 -0.91 -28.92
CA LEU A 244 31.19 -1.39 -29.63
C LEU A 244 31.54 -2.56 -30.55
N LEU A 245 30.77 -3.64 -30.45
CA LEU A 245 30.78 -4.72 -31.43
C LEU A 245 29.79 -4.44 -32.56
N VAL A 246 30.25 -4.64 -33.80
CA VAL A 246 29.44 -4.44 -35.00
C VAL A 246 29.48 -5.71 -35.82
N ARG A 247 28.34 -6.41 -35.90
CA ARG A 247 28.11 -7.54 -36.81
C ARG A 247 27.67 -6.97 -38.17
N VAL A 248 28.40 -7.28 -39.23
CA VAL A 248 28.09 -6.80 -40.58
C VAL A 248 27.36 -7.90 -41.35
N ASP A 249 26.15 -7.59 -41.81
CA ASP A 249 25.27 -8.51 -42.54
C ASP A 249 25.15 -8.08 -44.01
N ASN A 250 24.94 -9.04 -44.93
CA ASN A 250 24.74 -8.76 -46.35
C ASN A 250 23.31 -8.28 -46.67
N THR A 251 22.37 -8.44 -45.73
CA THR A 251 20.99 -8.00 -45.86
C THR A 251 20.81 -6.56 -45.38
N ARG A 252 19.66 -5.95 -45.68
CA ARG A 252 19.28 -4.67 -45.09
C ARG A 252 18.91 -4.90 -43.62
N THR A 253 19.43 -4.08 -42.72
CA THR A 253 19.25 -4.26 -41.27
C THR A 253 18.91 -2.93 -40.63
N SER A 254 18.04 -2.94 -39.63
CA SER A 254 17.77 -1.75 -38.81
C SER A 254 18.58 -1.79 -37.52
N ILE A 255 19.14 -0.66 -37.09
CA ILE A 255 19.93 -0.59 -35.84
C ILE A 255 18.99 -0.63 -34.64
N ILE A 256 19.17 -1.62 -33.77
CA ILE A 256 18.43 -1.77 -32.51
C ILE A 256 19.32 -1.29 -31.37
N ALA A 257 18.82 -0.38 -30.55
CA ALA A 257 19.46 0.05 -29.32
C ALA A 257 18.84 -0.68 -28.14
N VAL A 258 19.68 -1.18 -27.23
CA VAL A 258 19.30 -1.87 -26.00
C VAL A 258 19.87 -1.12 -24.81
N ALA A 259 19.07 -1.01 -23.74
CA ALA A 259 19.42 -0.27 -22.54
C ALA A 259 18.75 -0.87 -21.30
N CYS A 260 19.27 -0.54 -20.12
CA CYS A 260 18.62 -0.87 -18.86
C CYS A 260 17.53 0.15 -18.51
N VAL A 261 16.41 -0.35 -17.98
CA VAL A 261 15.26 0.49 -17.56
C VAL A 261 15.67 1.41 -16.40
N ILE A 262 16.48 0.89 -15.47
CA ILE A 262 17.02 1.65 -14.34
C ILE A 262 18.51 1.83 -14.59
N SER A 263 18.90 3.08 -14.85
CA SER A 263 20.27 3.39 -15.27
C SER A 263 21.35 3.00 -14.25
N THR A 264 21.04 3.05 -12.95
CA THR A 264 21.98 2.69 -11.88
C THR A 264 22.19 1.18 -11.74
N MET A 265 21.36 0.36 -12.38
CA MET A 265 21.48 -1.11 -12.34
C MET A 265 22.41 -1.66 -13.41
N CYS A 266 22.88 -0.80 -14.32
CA CYS A 266 23.83 -1.14 -15.37
C CYS A 266 24.88 -0.05 -15.47
N SER A 267 26.05 -0.30 -14.89
CA SER A 267 27.17 0.64 -14.93
C SER A 267 28.13 0.27 -16.06
N PRO A 268 28.41 1.15 -17.03
CA PRO A 268 29.34 0.86 -18.11
C PRO A 268 30.76 0.60 -17.60
N ASN A 269 31.35 -0.52 -18.00
CA ASN A 269 32.73 -0.90 -17.70
C ASN A 269 33.43 -1.43 -18.97
N LEU A 270 34.16 -0.54 -19.65
CA LEU A 270 34.91 -0.86 -20.86
C LEU A 270 34.03 -1.56 -21.92
N ASP A 271 34.23 -2.87 -22.13
CA ASP A 271 33.52 -3.72 -23.10
C ASP A 271 32.16 -4.23 -22.58
N TYR A 272 31.91 -4.16 -21.27
CA TYR A 272 30.76 -4.76 -20.58
C TYR A 272 29.97 -3.73 -19.78
N GLN A 273 28.83 -4.14 -19.23
CA GLN A 273 28.10 -3.41 -18.20
C GLN A 273 28.08 -4.24 -16.90
N TYR A 274 28.42 -3.62 -15.77
CA TYR A 274 28.23 -4.24 -14.46
C TYR A 274 26.74 -4.37 -14.16
N ILE A 275 26.33 -5.57 -13.75
CA ILE A 275 25.00 -5.84 -13.19
C ILE A 275 25.13 -6.12 -11.70
N ASN A 276 24.20 -5.57 -10.93
CA ASN A 276 23.97 -5.96 -9.56
C ASN A 276 23.14 -7.27 -9.48
N PRO A 277 23.71 -8.41 -9.03
CA PRO A 277 23.00 -9.68 -8.93
C PRO A 277 22.01 -9.73 -7.75
N SER A 278 22.02 -8.72 -6.87
CA SER A 278 21.13 -8.62 -5.70
C SER A 278 19.74 -8.10 -6.05
N THR A 279 19.50 -7.72 -7.31
CA THR A 279 18.25 -7.22 -7.87
C THR A 279 17.96 -7.90 -9.20
N GLN A 280 16.74 -7.74 -9.69
CA GLN A 280 16.40 -8.05 -11.08
C GLN A 280 17.00 -7.05 -12.08
N VAL A 281 17.24 -7.50 -13.30
CA VAL A 281 17.75 -6.71 -14.43
C VAL A 281 16.64 -6.53 -15.43
N ALA A 282 16.17 -5.29 -15.56
CA ALA A 282 15.15 -4.91 -16.54
C ALA A 282 15.79 -4.16 -17.71
N LEU A 283 15.58 -4.67 -18.92
CA LEU A 283 16.06 -4.09 -20.18
C LEU A 283 14.89 -3.65 -21.06
N PHE A 284 15.17 -2.72 -21.96
CA PHE A 284 14.28 -2.41 -23.07
C PHE A 284 15.06 -2.27 -24.37
N SER A 285 14.41 -2.60 -25.49
CA SER A 285 14.96 -2.49 -26.84
C SER A 285 14.12 -1.57 -27.73
N VAL A 286 14.78 -0.75 -28.54
CA VAL A 286 14.15 0.19 -29.48
C VAL A 286 14.86 0.16 -30.82
N CYS A 287 14.11 -0.05 -31.91
CA CYS A 287 14.63 0.08 -33.26
C CYS A 287 14.78 1.56 -33.63
N THR A 288 15.88 1.92 -34.29
CA THR A 288 16.20 3.30 -34.65
C THR A 288 16.24 3.49 -36.17
N GLY A 289 15.93 4.70 -36.64
CA GLY A 289 15.87 5.03 -38.06
C GLY A 289 14.52 4.68 -38.72
N HIS A 290 14.51 4.60 -40.05
CA HIS A 290 13.34 4.19 -40.82
C HIS A 290 13.31 2.66 -40.98
N TYR A 291 12.45 2.00 -40.21
CA TYR A 291 12.27 0.55 -40.25
C TYR A 291 10.83 0.16 -40.64
N ARG A 292 10.67 -1.06 -41.15
CA ARG A 292 9.36 -1.64 -41.49
C ARG A 292 8.64 -2.11 -40.23
N ALA A 293 7.34 -2.45 -40.34
CA ALA A 293 6.62 -3.03 -39.22
C ALA A 293 7.32 -4.32 -38.72
N ILE A 294 7.53 -4.39 -37.40
CA ILE A 294 8.16 -5.51 -36.71
C ILE A 294 7.16 -6.66 -36.66
N SER A 295 7.55 -7.85 -37.12
CA SER A 295 6.68 -9.03 -37.11
C SER A 295 6.84 -9.86 -35.83
N ASN A 296 8.06 -9.99 -35.32
CA ASN A 296 8.35 -10.72 -34.08
C ASN A 296 9.56 -10.12 -33.36
N ILE A 297 9.61 -10.29 -32.03
CA ILE A 297 10.74 -9.95 -31.19
C ILE A 297 11.08 -11.19 -30.37
N GLN A 298 12.36 -11.49 -30.20
CA GLN A 298 12.81 -12.60 -29.36
C GLN A 298 14.11 -12.23 -28.64
N TRP A 299 14.17 -12.55 -27.35
CA TRP A 299 15.39 -12.47 -26.54
C TRP A 299 16.09 -13.84 -26.47
N ASN A 300 17.39 -13.84 -26.72
CA ASN A 300 18.29 -14.97 -26.58
C ASN A 300 19.34 -14.65 -25.52
N ILE A 301 19.50 -15.58 -24.56
CA ILE A 301 20.40 -15.41 -23.43
C ILE A 301 21.58 -16.36 -23.61
N TYR A 302 22.78 -15.83 -23.35
CA TYR A 302 24.02 -16.57 -23.41
C TYR A 302 24.81 -16.39 -22.12
N GLN A 303 25.47 -17.47 -21.72
CA GLN A 303 26.48 -17.46 -20.68
C GLN A 303 27.87 -17.43 -21.32
N GLY A 304 28.79 -16.68 -20.72
CA GLY A 304 30.16 -16.56 -21.18
C GLY A 304 31.13 -17.32 -20.29
N SER A 305 32.10 -18.01 -20.89
CA SER A 305 33.26 -18.57 -20.19
C SER A 305 34.54 -17.89 -20.67
N ASN A 306 35.44 -17.62 -19.74
CA ASN A 306 36.74 -17.04 -20.05
C ASN A 306 37.73 -18.17 -20.37
N ASP A 307 38.21 -18.27 -21.61
CA ASP A 307 39.30 -19.18 -21.93
C ASP A 307 40.63 -18.48 -21.61
N SER A 308 41.37 -18.99 -20.63
CA SER A 308 42.63 -18.43 -20.12
C SER A 308 43.71 -18.13 -21.17
N LEU A 309 43.53 -18.59 -22.42
CA LEU A 309 44.44 -18.39 -23.54
C LEU A 309 44.01 -17.30 -24.53
N THR A 310 42.76 -16.80 -24.47
CA THR A 310 42.25 -15.77 -25.40
C THR A 310 41.63 -14.59 -24.65
N THR A 311 41.78 -13.37 -25.16
CA THR A 311 41.11 -12.17 -24.59
C THR A 311 39.64 -12.07 -25.03
N VAL A 312 38.99 -13.18 -25.35
CA VAL A 312 37.64 -13.21 -25.96
C VAL A 312 36.75 -14.15 -25.16
N VAL A 313 35.58 -13.66 -24.77
CA VAL A 313 34.58 -14.48 -24.07
C VAL A 313 33.87 -15.38 -25.08
N GLU A 314 33.90 -16.69 -24.84
CA GLU A 314 33.13 -17.66 -25.61
C GLU A 314 31.69 -17.70 -25.10
N TRP A 315 30.74 -17.43 -25.99
CA TRP A 315 29.32 -17.37 -25.67
C TRP A 315 28.63 -18.68 -25.99
N THR A 316 28.06 -19.32 -24.96
CA THR A 316 27.22 -20.51 -25.12
C THR A 316 25.77 -20.16 -24.82
N ARG A 317 24.84 -20.65 -25.65
CA ARG A 317 23.41 -20.37 -25.44
C ARG A 317 22.98 -21.00 -24.13
N PHE A 318 22.38 -20.21 -23.25
CA PHE A 318 21.79 -20.75 -22.05
C PHE A 318 20.51 -21.50 -22.45
N ASN A 319 20.47 -22.81 -22.26
CA ASN A 319 19.31 -23.61 -22.62
C ASN A 319 18.21 -23.38 -21.58
N HIS A 320 17.06 -22.86 -22.03
CA HIS A 320 15.87 -22.57 -21.21
C HIS A 320 14.67 -23.48 -21.57
N THR A 321 14.93 -24.64 -22.16
CA THR A 321 13.89 -25.50 -22.76
C THR A 321 13.04 -26.26 -21.74
N ASP A 322 13.42 -26.26 -20.47
CA ASP A 322 12.61 -26.84 -19.39
C ASP A 322 11.61 -25.82 -18.85
N SER A 323 10.36 -26.24 -18.64
CA SER A 323 9.27 -25.38 -18.14
C SER A 323 9.57 -24.73 -16.78
N SER A 324 10.53 -25.25 -16.02
CA SER A 324 11.05 -24.68 -14.77
C SER A 324 12.02 -23.50 -14.99
N GLN A 325 12.72 -23.41 -16.11
CA GLN A 325 13.70 -22.35 -16.41
C GLN A 325 13.07 -21.09 -17.01
N ASN A 326 11.86 -21.20 -17.56
CA ASN A 326 11.03 -20.04 -17.97
C ASN A 326 10.58 -19.17 -16.78
N LEU A 327 10.78 -19.60 -15.53
CA LEU A 327 10.47 -18.80 -14.34
C LEU A 327 11.44 -17.63 -14.13
N HIS A 328 12.62 -17.65 -14.75
CA HIS A 328 13.65 -16.62 -14.54
C HIS A 328 13.51 -15.39 -15.46
N PHE A 329 12.67 -15.48 -16.50
CA PHE A 329 12.61 -14.49 -17.57
C PHE A 329 11.19 -14.03 -17.82
N LEU A 330 11.04 -12.72 -17.99
CA LEU A 330 9.77 -12.07 -18.32
C LEU A 330 9.95 -11.25 -19.59
N GLY A 331 8.94 -11.26 -20.47
CA GLY A 331 8.98 -10.47 -21.70
C GLY A 331 9.94 -10.98 -22.78
N LEU A 332 10.22 -12.29 -22.85
CA LEU A 332 11.12 -12.89 -23.86
C LEU A 332 10.75 -12.56 -25.31
N ASN A 333 9.48 -12.24 -25.58
CA ASN A 333 8.99 -11.92 -26.93
C ASN A 333 8.50 -10.46 -27.04
N THR A 334 8.97 -9.57 -26.16
CA THR A 334 8.53 -8.17 -26.11
C THR A 334 9.72 -7.21 -26.11
N THR A 335 9.46 -5.91 -26.31
CA THR A 335 10.51 -4.88 -26.27
C THR A 335 11.12 -4.73 -24.88
N ASN A 336 10.35 -5.00 -23.83
CA ASN A 336 10.82 -4.98 -22.45
C ASN A 336 11.14 -6.40 -22.01
N PHE A 337 12.29 -6.59 -21.38
CA PHE A 337 12.76 -7.88 -20.90
C PHE A 337 13.20 -7.76 -19.45
N THR A 338 12.97 -8.79 -18.66
CA THR A 338 13.44 -8.82 -17.26
C THR A 338 13.98 -10.18 -16.92
N ALA A 339 15.21 -10.20 -16.41
CA ALA A 339 15.80 -11.34 -15.73
C ALA A 339 15.67 -11.12 -14.22
N ILE A 340 15.01 -12.03 -13.51
CA ILE A 340 14.81 -11.89 -12.05
C ILE A 340 16.07 -12.30 -11.27
N LYS A 341 16.21 -11.75 -10.06
CA LYS A 341 17.35 -11.98 -9.14
C LYS A 341 17.76 -13.45 -8.99
N THR A 342 16.79 -14.38 -8.97
CA THR A 342 17.05 -15.82 -8.77
C THR A 342 17.88 -16.45 -9.90
N LEU A 343 17.90 -15.87 -11.10
CA LEU A 343 18.79 -16.32 -12.17
C LEU A 343 20.25 -16.25 -11.73
N PHE A 344 20.65 -15.09 -11.19
CA PHE A 344 22.03 -14.82 -10.83
C PHE A 344 22.44 -15.58 -9.56
N ILE A 345 21.54 -15.68 -8.57
CA ILE A 345 21.78 -16.48 -7.35
C ILE A 345 22.01 -17.95 -7.71
N ASN A 346 21.16 -18.53 -8.54
CA ASN A 346 21.24 -19.96 -8.88
C ASN A 346 22.43 -20.29 -9.79
N ASN A 347 23.03 -19.28 -10.44
CA ASN A 347 24.12 -19.43 -11.40
C ASN A 347 25.31 -18.53 -11.05
N SER A 348 25.66 -18.43 -9.76
CA SER A 348 26.73 -17.53 -9.27
C SER A 348 28.11 -17.82 -9.86
N ASN A 349 28.33 -19.02 -10.41
CA ASN A 349 29.58 -19.40 -11.08
C ASN A 349 29.77 -18.74 -12.47
N ILE A 350 28.73 -18.11 -13.02
CA ILE A 350 28.77 -17.51 -14.37
C ILE A 350 29.05 -16.02 -14.25
N GLU A 351 30.25 -15.61 -14.66
CA GLU A 351 30.71 -14.22 -14.59
C GLU A 351 30.11 -13.34 -15.71
N PHE A 352 30.03 -13.87 -16.94
CA PHE A 352 29.65 -13.11 -18.13
C PHE A 352 28.28 -13.52 -18.65
N TRP A 353 27.45 -12.52 -19.00
CA TRP A 353 26.13 -12.74 -19.58
C TRP A 353 25.93 -11.88 -20.81
N ARG A 354 25.26 -12.42 -21.84
CA ARG A 354 24.84 -11.66 -23.02
C ARG A 354 23.36 -11.82 -23.21
N PHE A 355 22.65 -10.70 -23.22
CA PHE A 355 21.22 -10.65 -23.54
C PHE A 355 21.06 -10.04 -24.93
N GLU A 356 20.84 -10.90 -25.93
CA GLU A 356 20.68 -10.53 -27.33
C GLU A 356 19.19 -10.46 -27.68
N VAL A 357 18.76 -9.36 -28.28
CA VAL A 357 17.42 -9.20 -28.85
C VAL A 357 17.48 -9.33 -30.37
N VAL A 358 16.53 -10.05 -30.93
CA VAL A 358 16.38 -10.27 -32.37
C VAL A 358 15.01 -9.75 -32.79
N TYR A 359 15.00 -8.80 -33.73
CA TYR A 359 13.78 -8.31 -34.36
C TYR A 359 13.66 -8.98 -35.72
N THR A 360 12.52 -9.62 -35.94
CA THR A 360 12.13 -10.13 -37.25
C THR A 360 11.23 -9.11 -37.91
N PHE A 361 11.56 -8.79 -39.15
CA PHE A 361 10.73 -8.02 -40.07
C PHE A 361 10.24 -8.95 -41.18
N TYR A 362 9.34 -8.49 -42.04
CA TYR A 362 8.80 -9.32 -43.13
C TYR A 362 9.86 -9.89 -44.09
N THR A 363 11.01 -9.22 -44.23
CA THR A 363 12.03 -9.56 -45.24
C THR A 363 13.43 -9.73 -44.67
N GLU A 364 13.63 -9.38 -43.40
CA GLU A 364 14.96 -9.25 -42.80
C GLU A 364 14.90 -9.48 -41.29
N THR A 365 16.06 -9.77 -40.70
CA THR A 365 16.24 -9.89 -39.24
C THR A 365 17.36 -8.97 -38.82
N SER A 366 17.23 -8.32 -37.66
CA SER A 366 18.31 -7.57 -37.06
C SER A 366 18.47 -7.97 -35.61
N SER A 367 19.70 -7.94 -35.12
CA SER A 367 20.04 -8.32 -33.75
C SER A 367 20.88 -7.26 -33.05
N SER A 368 20.77 -7.22 -31.74
CA SER A 368 21.53 -6.30 -30.88
C SER A 368 21.67 -6.92 -29.50
N ALA A 369 22.69 -6.57 -28.74
CA ALA A 369 22.88 -7.15 -27.42
C ALA A 369 23.51 -6.17 -26.42
N LEU A 370 23.26 -6.46 -25.15
CA LEU A 370 24.07 -5.99 -24.03
C LEU A 370 24.86 -7.15 -23.44
N ASP A 371 26.13 -6.86 -23.21
CA ASP A 371 27.09 -7.78 -22.61
C ASP A 371 27.37 -7.29 -21.18
N PHE A 372 27.29 -8.21 -20.24
CA PHE A 372 27.33 -7.93 -18.83
C PHE A 372 28.41 -8.73 -18.13
N ILE A 373 28.90 -8.13 -17.05
CA ILE A 373 29.72 -8.79 -16.04
C ILE A 373 28.99 -8.65 -14.69
N ILE A 374 28.88 -9.75 -13.95
CA ILE A 374 28.25 -9.72 -12.63
C ILE A 374 29.17 -8.99 -11.66
N ASN A 375 28.66 -7.93 -11.02
CA ASN A 375 29.33 -7.36 -9.87
C ASN A 375 29.18 -8.31 -8.68
N GLN A 376 30.28 -8.59 -7.96
CA GLN A 376 30.22 -9.43 -6.77
C GLN A 376 29.72 -8.60 -5.59
N PRO A 377 28.89 -9.15 -4.69
CA PRO A 377 28.54 -8.46 -3.45
C PRO A 377 29.76 -8.37 -2.53
N PRO A 378 29.74 -7.49 -1.51
CA PRO A 378 30.77 -7.46 -0.49
C PRO A 378 31.03 -8.84 0.14
N GLU A 379 32.31 -9.17 0.37
CA GLU A 379 32.72 -10.49 0.88
C GLU A 379 33.68 -10.42 2.08
N ASN A 380 33.95 -11.59 2.66
CA ASN A 380 34.94 -11.88 3.72
C ASN A 380 34.76 -11.17 5.07
N GLY A 381 33.82 -10.25 5.19
CA GLY A 381 33.55 -9.55 6.43
C GLY A 381 32.63 -10.30 7.39
N THR A 382 32.58 -9.81 8.62
CA THR A 382 31.65 -10.24 9.67
C THR A 382 31.08 -9.03 10.39
N CYS A 383 29.92 -9.18 11.02
CA CYS A 383 29.36 -8.15 11.90
C CYS A 383 29.13 -8.76 13.29
N SER A 384 29.52 -8.04 14.33
CA SER A 384 29.32 -8.43 15.73
C SER A 384 28.65 -7.29 16.51
N ILE A 385 28.05 -7.62 17.64
CA ILE A 385 27.37 -6.66 18.53
C ILE A 385 27.86 -6.83 19.97
N ASP A 386 28.14 -5.71 20.63
CA ASP A 386 28.53 -5.68 22.06
C ASP A 386 27.79 -4.55 22.81
N PRO A 387 27.28 -4.79 24.04
CA PRO A 387 27.16 -6.09 24.71
C PRO A 387 26.02 -6.94 24.14
N GLU A 388 26.06 -8.27 24.27
CA GLU A 388 24.95 -9.16 23.83
C GLU A 388 23.69 -9.05 24.70
N ASN A 389 23.85 -8.62 25.96
CA ASN A 389 22.76 -8.50 26.93
C ASN A 389 22.62 -7.05 27.40
N GLY A 390 21.39 -6.55 27.42
CA GLY A 390 21.14 -5.20 27.92
C GLY A 390 19.66 -4.90 28.13
N THR A 391 19.38 -3.62 28.30
CA THR A 391 18.03 -3.07 28.36
C THR A 391 17.75 -2.18 27.16
N THR A 392 16.51 -1.74 26.99
CA THR A 392 16.13 -0.75 25.96
C THR A 392 16.86 0.60 26.08
N ASN A 393 17.56 0.86 27.18
CA ASN A 393 18.38 2.06 27.36
C ASN A 393 19.89 1.79 27.19
N THR A 394 20.29 0.54 27.04
CA THR A 394 21.68 0.14 26.78
C THR A 394 22.08 0.58 25.36
N LEU A 395 23.30 1.11 25.24
CA LEU A 395 23.89 1.43 23.95
C LEU A 395 24.66 0.19 23.48
N PHE A 396 24.24 -0.36 22.35
CA PHE A 396 24.88 -1.49 21.71
C PHE A 396 25.75 -0.96 20.58
N THR A 397 26.97 -1.47 20.43
CA THR A 397 27.86 -1.13 19.33
C THR A 397 27.87 -2.29 18.36
N ILE A 398 27.38 -2.06 17.14
CA ILE A 398 27.53 -3.00 16.03
C ILE A 398 28.80 -2.64 15.26
N ASN A 399 29.69 -3.61 15.08
CA ASN A 399 30.94 -3.44 14.37
C ASN A 399 31.05 -4.47 13.24
N CYS A 400 31.12 -3.98 12.00
CA CYS A 400 31.26 -4.79 10.80
C CYS A 400 32.69 -4.71 10.24
N THR A 401 33.53 -5.70 10.53
CA THR A 401 34.94 -5.69 10.13
C THR A 401 35.18 -6.52 8.87
N ASP A 402 36.29 -6.23 8.19
CA ASP A 402 36.86 -7.03 7.10
C ASP A 402 35.99 -7.19 5.84
N TRP A 403 34.89 -6.42 5.74
CA TRP A 403 34.12 -6.30 4.50
C TRP A 403 34.96 -5.63 3.42
N PHE A 404 35.16 -6.35 2.32
CA PHE A 404 35.90 -5.86 1.16
C PHE A 404 35.05 -6.00 -0.10
N ASP A 405 35.15 -4.99 -0.94
CA ASP A 405 34.59 -4.93 -2.27
C ASP A 405 35.54 -4.08 -3.15
N GLU A 406 35.75 -4.48 -4.41
CA GLU A 406 36.67 -3.77 -5.30
C GLU A 406 36.17 -2.35 -5.61
N ASP A 407 34.85 -2.14 -5.62
CA ASP A 407 34.20 -0.86 -5.85
C ASP A 407 33.98 -0.06 -4.56
N GLY A 408 34.29 -0.67 -3.41
CA GLY A 408 34.17 -0.09 -2.07
C GLY A 408 32.77 -0.19 -1.48
N ILE A 409 32.69 -0.04 -0.15
CA ILE A 409 31.43 -0.10 0.60
C ILE A 409 30.76 1.28 0.61
N GLN A 410 29.47 1.31 0.29
CA GLN A 410 28.64 2.51 0.28
C GLN A 410 27.98 2.76 1.64
N ASP A 411 27.24 1.77 2.16
CA ASP A 411 26.47 1.89 3.39
C ASP A 411 26.16 0.55 4.07
N TYR A 412 25.74 0.65 5.33
CA TYR A 412 25.26 -0.43 6.19
C TYR A 412 23.86 -0.09 6.67
N SER A 413 22.92 -1.02 6.53
CA SER A 413 21.54 -0.88 7.01
C SER A 413 21.18 -1.99 7.99
N PHE A 414 20.52 -1.65 9.09
CA PHE A 414 20.27 -2.58 10.21
C PHE A 414 18.78 -2.82 10.37
N TYR A 415 18.39 -4.09 10.43
CA TYR A 415 17.01 -4.53 10.50
C TYR A 415 16.79 -5.50 11.66
N LEU A 416 15.63 -5.38 12.30
CA LEU A 416 15.05 -6.47 13.07
C LEU A 416 14.29 -7.40 12.15
N TRP A 417 14.46 -8.69 12.39
CA TRP A 417 13.75 -9.72 11.68
C TRP A 417 13.06 -10.67 12.66
N SER A 418 11.91 -11.22 12.25
CA SER A 418 11.18 -12.24 12.99
C SER A 418 10.73 -13.34 12.06
N GLU A 419 11.03 -14.59 12.43
CA GLU A 419 10.61 -15.79 11.71
C GLU A 419 9.08 -15.90 11.55
N LYS A 420 8.31 -15.27 12.45
CA LYS A 420 6.85 -15.36 12.48
C LYS A 420 6.14 -14.37 11.54
N SER A 421 6.72 -13.20 11.29
CA SER A 421 6.09 -12.14 10.48
C SER A 421 6.67 -12.01 9.08
N SER A 422 7.91 -12.47 8.84
CA SER A 422 8.68 -12.17 7.61
C SER A 422 8.82 -10.67 7.30
N GLU A 423 8.40 -9.78 8.21
CA GLU A 423 8.47 -8.33 8.08
C GLU A 423 9.76 -7.84 8.73
N LEU A 424 10.57 -7.12 7.97
CA LEU A 424 11.78 -6.46 8.46
C LEU A 424 11.39 -5.07 9.02
N VAL A 425 11.87 -4.75 10.23
CA VAL A 425 11.76 -3.40 10.80
C VAL A 425 13.12 -2.74 10.76
N MET A 426 13.25 -1.67 9.99
CA MET A 426 14.51 -0.94 9.87
C MET A 426 14.77 -0.13 11.14
N LEU A 427 15.97 -0.27 11.71
CA LEU A 427 16.35 0.44 12.94
C LEU A 427 17.25 1.65 12.67
N ALA A 428 18.20 1.51 11.75
CA ALA A 428 19.20 2.53 11.47
C ALA A 428 19.93 2.24 10.15
N PHE A 429 20.72 3.21 9.70
CA PHE A 429 21.71 3.05 8.64
C PHE A 429 22.94 3.92 8.90
N THR A 430 24.11 3.56 8.35
CA THR A 430 25.33 4.36 8.45
C THR A 430 26.26 4.13 7.24
N THR A 431 27.14 5.08 6.95
CA THR A 431 28.16 4.96 5.89
C THR A 431 29.51 4.48 6.42
N ILE A 432 29.61 4.23 7.72
CA ILE A 432 30.82 3.70 8.38
C ILE A 432 30.52 2.33 8.96
N SER A 433 31.56 1.50 9.14
CA SER A 433 31.44 0.12 9.59
C SER A 433 31.03 -0.07 11.06
N THR A 434 30.90 1.02 11.82
CA THR A 434 30.54 1.00 13.25
C THR A 434 29.32 1.87 13.50
N LEU A 435 28.40 1.38 14.34
CA LEU A 435 27.22 2.13 14.75
C LEU A 435 26.84 1.81 16.19
N ASP A 436 26.63 2.88 16.96
CA ASP A 436 25.98 2.79 18.26
C ASP A 436 24.45 2.87 18.10
N ILE A 437 23.74 1.90 18.69
CA ILE A 437 22.31 1.69 18.49
C ILE A 437 21.61 1.36 19.80
N LYS A 438 20.39 1.87 19.98
CA LYS A 438 19.46 1.38 21.01
C LYS A 438 18.46 0.42 20.39
N LEU A 439 18.22 -0.69 21.08
CA LEU A 439 17.36 -1.78 20.61
C LEU A 439 16.04 -1.82 21.39
N PRO A 440 14.93 -2.23 20.76
CA PRO A 440 13.66 -2.47 21.46
C PRO A 440 13.73 -3.72 22.33
N ALA A 441 12.78 -3.88 23.23
CA ALA A 441 12.71 -5.08 24.05
C ALA A 441 12.36 -6.30 23.18
N GLY A 442 13.02 -7.42 23.46
CA GLY A 442 12.79 -8.67 22.74
C GLY A 442 11.40 -9.26 22.94
N ASP A 443 11.21 -10.46 22.41
CA ASP A 443 9.93 -11.15 22.52
C ASP A 443 9.58 -11.52 23.98
N ASN A 444 8.30 -11.79 24.24
CA ASN A 444 7.83 -12.01 25.61
C ASN A 444 8.35 -13.31 26.26
N ASN A 445 8.97 -14.22 25.49
CA ASN A 445 9.37 -15.54 25.98
C ASN A 445 10.88 -15.61 26.25
N SER A 446 11.72 -15.27 25.27
CA SER A 446 13.18 -15.31 25.39
C SER A 446 13.82 -13.93 25.52
N SER A 447 13.05 -12.85 25.29
CA SER A 447 13.58 -11.48 25.20
C SER A 447 14.69 -11.36 24.16
N SER A 448 14.73 -12.29 23.20
CA SER A 448 15.74 -12.37 22.15
C SER A 448 15.33 -11.55 20.94
N LEU A 449 16.32 -10.95 20.28
CA LEU A 449 16.18 -10.25 19.01
C LEU A 449 17.07 -10.88 17.95
N ASN A 450 16.57 -10.91 16.72
CA ASN A 450 17.38 -11.27 15.56
C ASN A 450 17.68 -10.00 14.76
N ILE A 451 18.97 -9.71 14.56
CA ILE A 451 19.43 -8.56 13.80
C ILE A 451 20.06 -9.03 12.49
N THR A 452 19.65 -8.39 11.42
CA THR A 452 20.22 -8.58 10.09
C THR A 452 20.85 -7.26 9.64
N VAL A 453 22.07 -7.35 9.10
CA VAL A 453 22.80 -6.24 8.51
C VAL A 453 22.83 -6.41 7.00
N HIS A 454 22.47 -5.36 6.27
CA HIS A 454 22.66 -5.25 4.83
C HIS A 454 23.89 -4.40 4.56
N ILE A 455 24.91 -4.99 3.94
CA ILE A 455 26.15 -4.33 3.54
C ILE A 455 26.05 -4.05 2.04
N ARG A 456 26.08 -2.77 1.66
CA ARG A 456 25.89 -2.32 0.27
C ARG A 456 27.19 -1.75 -0.30
N ASP A 457 27.57 -2.17 -1.49
CA ASP A 457 28.69 -1.57 -2.26
C ASP A 457 28.28 -0.32 -3.05
N THR A 458 29.23 0.32 -3.73
CA THR A 458 28.95 1.53 -4.54
C THR A 458 28.20 1.26 -5.87
N LEU A 459 28.04 0.00 -6.27
CA LEU A 459 27.21 -0.44 -7.40
C LEU A 459 25.84 -1.01 -6.95
N ASN A 460 25.50 -0.81 -5.68
CA ASN A 460 24.27 -1.24 -4.99
C ASN A 460 24.10 -2.75 -4.75
N CYS A 461 25.11 -3.60 -4.94
CA CYS A 461 25.00 -5.01 -4.52
C CYS A 461 24.92 -5.08 -3.00
N VAL A 462 24.07 -5.98 -2.51
CA VAL A 462 23.79 -6.10 -1.08
C VAL A 462 24.16 -7.49 -0.62
N LYS A 463 25.06 -7.56 0.35
CA LYS A 463 25.26 -8.75 1.16
C LYS A 463 24.38 -8.69 2.39
N GLU A 464 23.57 -9.72 2.60
CA GLU A 464 22.82 -9.91 3.84
C GLU A 464 23.67 -10.74 4.82
N PHE A 465 23.82 -10.24 6.04
CA PHE A 465 24.54 -10.89 7.13
C PHE A 465 23.66 -10.94 8.38
N HIS A 466 23.45 -12.14 8.93
CA HIS A 466 22.72 -12.32 10.18
C HIS A 466 23.71 -12.35 11.34
N ILE A 467 23.46 -11.55 12.37
CA ILE A 467 24.21 -11.63 13.63
C ILE A 467 23.73 -12.91 14.33
N GLU A 468 24.64 -13.87 14.54
CA GLU A 468 24.30 -15.20 15.06
C GLU A 468 24.21 -15.22 16.60
N GLU A 469 24.81 -14.24 17.26
CA GLU A 469 24.81 -14.09 18.71
C GLU A 469 23.38 -13.84 19.25
N PRO A 470 22.97 -14.49 20.36
CA PRO A 470 21.65 -14.30 20.94
C PRO A 470 21.58 -12.96 21.68
N ILE A 471 20.96 -11.96 21.06
CA ILE A 471 20.85 -10.62 21.64
C ILE A 471 19.64 -10.55 22.56
N VAL A 472 19.85 -10.38 23.86
CA VAL A 472 18.77 -10.29 24.86
C VAL A 472 18.60 -8.86 25.32
N VAL A 473 17.41 -8.31 25.05
CA VAL A 473 17.07 -6.92 25.41
C VAL A 473 15.84 -6.89 26.30
N ILE A 474 16.03 -6.47 27.55
CA ILE A 474 14.97 -6.36 28.55
C ILE A 474 14.37 -4.95 28.51
N LEU A 475 13.06 -4.85 28.71
CA LEU A 475 12.36 -3.58 28.78
C LEU A 475 12.81 -2.76 30.02
N ASP A 476 13.26 -1.53 29.81
CA ASP A 476 13.42 -0.55 30.88
C ASP A 476 12.07 0.13 31.18
N GLU A 477 11.23 -0.58 31.93
CA GLU A 477 9.88 -0.13 32.29
C GLU A 477 9.89 1.22 33.03
N ILE A 478 10.89 1.45 33.88
CA ILE A 478 10.97 2.68 34.69
C ILE A 478 11.17 3.88 33.78
N SER A 479 12.13 3.83 32.87
CA SER A 479 12.40 4.93 31.93
C SER A 479 11.19 5.21 31.03
N ILE A 480 10.57 4.18 30.46
CA ILE A 480 9.42 4.35 29.56
C ILE A 480 8.18 4.86 30.31
N ASN A 481 7.88 4.31 31.50
CA ASN A 481 6.76 4.80 32.32
C ASN A 481 6.98 6.24 32.77
N THR A 482 8.22 6.60 33.11
CA THR A 482 8.57 7.99 33.48
C THR A 482 8.32 8.93 32.29
N PHE A 483 8.80 8.58 31.10
CA PHE A 483 8.54 9.36 29.88
C PHE A 483 7.04 9.52 29.59
N ILE A 484 6.28 8.42 29.62
CA ILE A 484 4.83 8.43 29.41
C ILE A 484 4.15 9.36 30.44
N ASN A 485 4.51 9.27 31.72
CA ASN A 485 3.97 10.12 32.78
C ASN A 485 4.34 11.60 32.60
N ILE A 486 5.54 11.91 32.09
CA ILE A 486 5.98 13.29 31.77
C ILE A 486 5.11 13.87 30.66
N ILE A 487 4.87 13.12 29.58
CA ILE A 487 4.04 13.60 28.46
C ILE A 487 2.57 13.76 28.87
N GLN A 488 2.10 12.94 29.80
CA GLN A 488 0.71 13.00 30.28
C GLN A 488 0.43 14.19 31.20
N ASN A 489 1.39 14.60 32.04
CA ASN A 489 1.25 15.70 32.99
C ASN A 489 1.80 16.99 32.38
N ILE A 490 0.89 17.85 31.88
CA ILE A 490 1.21 19.14 31.21
C ILE A 490 2.05 20.09 32.10
N ASP A 491 2.15 19.84 33.42
CA ASP A 491 2.71 20.78 34.40
C ASP A 491 4.20 20.65 34.76
N ASN A 492 4.98 19.73 34.19
CA ASN A 492 6.41 19.63 34.56
C ASN A 492 7.38 19.96 33.43
N LYS A 493 7.58 21.27 33.20
CA LYS A 493 8.68 21.85 32.41
C LYS A 493 10.09 21.64 33.01
N LYS A 494 10.34 20.62 33.84
CA LYS A 494 11.60 20.50 34.60
C LYS A 494 12.09 19.07 34.83
N THR A 495 12.31 18.29 33.76
CA THR A 495 12.99 16.99 33.89
C THR A 495 13.90 16.71 32.69
N ASN A 496 15.19 16.48 32.96
CA ASN A 496 16.15 15.90 32.02
C ASN A 496 15.84 14.40 31.86
N ASP A 497 14.85 14.07 31.04
CA ASP A 497 14.49 12.69 30.72
C ASP A 497 15.31 12.18 29.51
N PRO A 498 15.92 10.99 29.56
CA PRO A 498 16.82 10.49 28.50
C PRO A 498 16.10 10.24 27.17
N ILE A 499 14.82 9.85 27.19
CA ILE A 499 14.02 9.66 25.97
C ILE A 499 13.74 11.02 25.34
N ARG A 500 13.34 12.02 26.13
CA ARG A 500 13.13 13.39 25.64
C ARG A 500 14.40 14.03 25.08
N GLN A 501 15.55 13.75 25.68
CA GLN A 501 16.85 14.19 25.16
C GLN A 501 17.20 13.51 23.82
N ALA A 502 16.98 12.21 23.71
CA ALA A 502 17.20 11.46 22.46
C ALA A 502 16.29 11.98 21.32
N LEU A 503 15.02 12.25 21.61
CA LEU A 503 14.06 12.82 20.68
C LEU A 503 14.42 14.25 20.25
N ALA A 504 15.08 15.02 21.12
CA ALA A 504 15.55 16.38 20.82
C ALA A 504 16.91 16.42 20.09
N SER A 505 17.59 15.28 19.91
CA SER A 505 18.90 15.22 19.25
C SER A 505 18.84 15.61 17.76
N GLY A 506 17.68 15.38 17.12
CA GLY A 506 17.41 15.59 15.70
C GLY A 506 18.26 14.75 14.73
N ASN A 507 19.07 13.82 15.23
CA ASN A 507 19.70 12.77 14.42
C ASN A 507 18.65 11.72 14.07
N GLN A 508 18.46 11.42 12.79
CA GLN A 508 17.38 10.52 12.36
C GLN A 508 17.48 9.13 12.98
N ASN A 509 18.67 8.53 13.04
CA ASN A 509 18.85 7.20 13.62
C ASN A 509 18.45 7.20 15.09
N ILE A 510 18.95 8.15 15.88
CA ILE A 510 18.68 8.21 17.34
C ILE A 510 17.20 8.47 17.61
N VAL A 511 16.60 9.43 16.91
CA VAL A 511 15.18 9.77 17.07
C VAL A 511 14.32 8.56 16.69
N ILE A 512 14.56 7.96 15.52
CA ILE A 512 13.74 6.86 15.01
C ILE A 512 13.90 5.60 15.86
N GLN A 513 15.12 5.24 16.29
CA GLN A 513 15.33 4.14 17.24
C GLN A 513 14.49 4.35 18.51
N THR A 514 14.58 5.55 19.09
CA THR A 514 13.85 5.90 20.32
C THR A 514 12.33 5.82 20.10
N VAL A 515 11.83 6.38 19.00
CA VAL A 515 10.42 6.32 18.64
C VAL A 515 9.96 4.88 18.42
N THR A 516 10.74 4.06 17.73
CA THR A 516 10.43 2.64 17.49
C THR A 516 10.34 1.86 18.79
N ILE A 517 11.30 2.04 19.71
CA ILE A 517 11.30 1.41 21.04
C ILE A 517 10.01 1.75 21.79
N VAL A 518 9.68 3.04 21.90
CA VAL A 518 8.48 3.47 22.63
C VAL A 518 7.22 3.00 21.91
N SER A 519 7.16 3.07 20.59
CA SER A 519 5.96 2.69 19.81
C SER A 519 5.65 1.21 19.94
N GLN A 520 6.65 0.34 19.87
CA GLN A 520 6.46 -1.10 20.05
C GLN A 520 5.93 -1.42 21.45
N GLU A 521 6.42 -0.73 22.47
CA GLU A 521 5.91 -0.88 23.84
C GLU A 521 4.46 -0.36 23.97
N LEU A 522 4.13 0.77 23.35
CA LEU A 522 2.75 1.26 23.29
C LEU A 522 1.83 0.27 22.56
N ASN A 523 2.29 -0.37 21.49
CA ASN A 523 1.53 -1.40 20.75
C ASN A 523 1.29 -2.65 21.61
N LYS A 524 2.31 -3.10 22.37
CA LYS A 524 2.17 -4.20 23.35
C LYS A 524 1.13 -3.85 24.44
N ARG A 525 1.20 -2.64 25.01
CA ARG A 525 0.23 -2.16 26.01
C ARG A 525 -1.18 -2.06 25.46
N ASN A 526 -1.34 -1.53 24.25
CA ASN A 526 -2.64 -1.44 23.59
C ASN A 526 -3.30 -2.81 23.46
N LYS A 527 -2.55 -3.81 22.98
CA LYS A 527 -3.04 -5.18 22.84
C LYS A 527 -3.48 -5.76 24.19
N HIS A 528 -2.69 -5.53 25.25
CA HIS A 528 -3.03 -5.98 26.60
C HIS A 528 -4.31 -5.30 27.13
N GLU A 529 -4.43 -3.99 26.97
CA GLU A 529 -5.62 -3.23 27.38
C GLU A 529 -6.88 -3.64 26.60
N LEU A 530 -6.73 -3.94 25.31
CA LEU A 530 -7.80 -4.49 24.50
C LEU A 530 -8.27 -5.86 25.02
N GLU A 531 -7.35 -6.77 25.35
CA GLU A 531 -7.69 -8.09 25.91
C GLU A 531 -8.39 -7.97 27.26
N ILE A 532 -7.94 -7.05 28.13
CA ILE A 532 -8.59 -6.75 29.41
C ILE A 532 -10.01 -6.21 29.18
N ALA A 533 -10.18 -5.24 28.27
CA ALA A 533 -11.47 -4.66 27.94
C ALA A 533 -12.48 -5.72 27.47
N ILE A 534 -12.04 -6.64 26.60
CA ILE A 534 -12.86 -7.74 26.10
C ILE A 534 -13.22 -8.71 27.22
N LYS A 535 -12.24 -9.13 28.04
CA LYS A 535 -12.46 -10.01 29.21
C LYS A 535 -13.44 -9.40 30.22
N ASN A 536 -13.42 -8.09 30.34
CA ASN A 536 -14.29 -7.30 31.20
C ASN A 536 -15.68 -7.01 30.59
N GLY A 537 -15.97 -7.53 29.40
CA GLY A 537 -17.30 -7.55 28.81
C GLY A 537 -17.57 -6.45 27.77
N ILE A 538 -16.57 -5.69 27.32
CA ILE A 538 -16.72 -4.79 26.17
C ILE A 538 -16.62 -5.63 24.88
N PRO A 539 -17.65 -5.65 24.01
CA PRO A 539 -17.61 -6.47 22.79
C PRO A 539 -16.45 -6.09 21.88
N ALA A 540 -15.68 -7.08 21.40
CA ALA A 540 -14.54 -6.83 20.52
C ALA A 540 -14.91 -6.08 19.24
N GLU A 541 -16.11 -6.34 18.70
CA GLU A 541 -16.65 -5.63 17.53
C GLU A 541 -16.78 -4.12 17.74
N LYS A 542 -16.91 -3.60 18.97
CA LYS A 542 -17.03 -2.15 19.21
C LYS A 542 -15.70 -1.43 19.34
N ILE A 543 -14.61 -2.15 19.61
CA ILE A 543 -13.35 -1.55 20.05
C ILE A 543 -12.12 -2.02 19.26
N SER A 544 -12.30 -2.98 18.36
CA SER A 544 -11.21 -3.52 17.54
C SER A 544 -11.67 -3.98 16.17
N ILE A 545 -10.75 -3.92 15.23
CA ILE A 545 -10.89 -4.40 13.86
C ILE A 545 -10.00 -5.62 13.73
N SER A 546 -10.55 -6.70 13.18
CA SER A 546 -9.80 -7.95 13.07
C SER A 546 -8.77 -7.90 11.95
N PRO A 547 -7.62 -8.56 12.11
CA PRO A 547 -6.71 -8.81 11.00
C PRO A 547 -7.36 -9.55 9.84
N LEU A 548 -6.91 -9.29 8.61
CA LEU A 548 -7.28 -10.03 7.42
C LEU A 548 -6.97 -11.53 7.59
N GLY A 549 -7.97 -12.37 7.31
CA GLY A 549 -7.84 -13.84 7.42
C GLY A 549 -7.86 -14.41 8.85
N SER A 550 -8.15 -13.58 9.86
CA SER A 550 -8.30 -14.04 11.25
C SER A 550 -9.48 -15.00 11.44
N GLN A 551 -9.32 -15.93 12.38
CA GLN A 551 -10.37 -16.85 12.79
C GLN A 551 -11.28 -16.21 13.85
N LYS A 552 -12.55 -16.64 13.86
CA LYS A 552 -13.58 -16.14 14.77
C LYS A 552 -13.19 -16.35 16.25
N ARG A 553 -13.37 -15.30 17.06
CA ARG A 553 -13.29 -15.40 18.53
C ARG A 553 -14.57 -16.02 19.12
N SER A 554 -14.41 -16.94 20.06
CA SER A 554 -15.51 -17.47 20.87
C SER A 554 -15.75 -16.52 22.04
N GLU A 555 -16.86 -15.81 22.05
CA GLU A 555 -17.21 -14.89 23.15
C GLU A 555 -18.47 -15.34 23.90
N THR A 556 -18.42 -15.20 25.23
CA THR A 556 -19.54 -15.43 26.14
C THR A 556 -20.11 -14.07 26.56
N TYR A 557 -21.38 -13.83 26.30
CA TYR A 557 -22.05 -12.56 26.63
C TYR A 557 -21.95 -12.26 28.13
N LYS A 558 -21.32 -11.14 28.48
CA LYS A 558 -21.44 -10.47 29.78
C LYS A 558 -22.07 -9.10 29.59
N GLN A 559 -22.81 -8.64 30.58
CA GLN A 559 -23.47 -7.34 30.56
C GLN A 559 -22.42 -6.22 30.64
N THR A 560 -22.39 -5.32 29.65
CA THR A 560 -21.47 -4.16 29.59
C THR A 560 -21.76 -3.16 30.70
N ASN A 561 -20.75 -2.84 31.52
CA ASN A 561 -20.82 -1.77 32.53
C ASN A 561 -20.24 -0.46 31.96
N SER A 562 -20.99 0.64 32.03
CA SER A 562 -20.57 1.97 31.53
C SER A 562 -19.30 2.49 32.20
N SER A 563 -19.04 2.14 33.46
CA SER A 563 -17.80 2.50 34.17
C SER A 563 -16.55 1.91 33.49
N MET A 564 -16.65 0.71 32.92
CA MET A 564 -15.51 0.02 32.29
C MET A 564 -15.16 0.64 30.94
N VAL A 565 -16.17 1.11 30.20
CA VAL A 565 -15.97 1.83 28.92
C VAL A 565 -15.22 3.14 29.17
N ASN A 566 -15.58 3.87 30.24
CA ASN A 566 -14.91 5.12 30.61
C ASN A 566 -13.45 4.89 31.02
N GLU A 567 -13.17 3.84 31.81
CA GLU A 567 -11.80 3.50 32.21
C GLU A 567 -10.93 3.18 30.99
N TYR A 568 -11.40 2.31 30.09
CA TYR A 568 -10.68 1.96 28.86
C TYR A 568 -10.46 3.18 27.97
N THR A 569 -11.48 4.03 27.80
CA THR A 569 -11.37 5.27 27.01
C THR A 569 -10.35 6.25 27.61
N ASN A 570 -10.27 6.35 28.94
CA ASN A 570 -9.25 7.17 29.60
C ASN A 570 -7.83 6.65 29.33
N LYS A 571 -7.62 5.33 29.37
CA LYS A 571 -6.34 4.71 29.04
C LYS A 571 -5.93 4.96 27.57
N LEU A 572 -6.85 4.80 26.63
CA LEU A 572 -6.58 5.11 25.21
C LEU A 572 -6.17 6.57 25.01
N ASN A 573 -6.89 7.52 25.64
CA ASN A 573 -6.56 8.94 25.56
C ASN A 573 -5.16 9.26 26.12
N MET A 574 -4.74 8.55 27.17
CA MET A 574 -3.40 8.70 27.76
C MET A 574 -2.29 8.22 26.80
N LEU A 575 -2.50 7.10 26.13
CA LEU A 575 -1.53 6.56 25.17
C LEU A 575 -1.51 7.38 23.87
N ALA A 576 -2.68 7.84 23.41
CA ALA A 576 -2.82 8.72 22.25
C ALA A 576 -2.02 10.02 22.38
N LYS A 577 -2.00 10.66 23.56
CA LYS A 577 -1.17 11.85 23.83
C LYS A 577 0.32 11.60 23.60
N THR A 578 0.79 10.39 23.95
CA THR A 578 2.19 10.02 23.75
C THR A 578 2.49 9.86 22.27
N ARG A 579 1.60 9.22 21.50
CA ARG A 579 1.73 9.11 20.04
C ARG A 579 1.69 10.45 19.33
N ASP A 580 0.83 11.37 19.76
CA ASP A 580 0.78 12.74 19.22
C ASP A 580 2.13 13.45 19.39
N TYR A 581 2.78 13.29 20.54
CA TYR A 581 4.10 13.86 20.79
C TYR A 581 5.16 13.22 19.88
N LEU A 582 5.22 11.89 19.82
CA LEU A 582 6.19 11.18 18.98
C LEU A 582 6.00 11.51 17.49
N MET A 583 4.76 11.57 17.01
CA MET A 583 4.46 11.89 15.62
C MET A 583 4.97 13.29 15.22
N LYS A 584 4.77 14.30 16.09
CA LYS A 584 5.28 15.67 15.85
C LYS A 584 6.80 15.73 15.75
N VAL A 585 7.50 14.91 16.54
CA VAL A 585 8.96 14.81 16.47
C VAL A 585 9.37 14.16 15.14
N THR A 586 8.77 13.03 14.78
CA THR A 586 9.09 12.28 13.54
C THR A 586 8.82 13.09 12.27
N THR A 587 7.78 13.92 12.23
CA THR A 587 7.43 14.70 11.04
C THR A 587 8.51 15.73 10.65
N ASN A 588 9.29 16.21 11.63
CA ASN A 588 10.33 17.23 11.45
C ASN A 588 11.68 16.67 10.93
N LEU A 589 11.79 15.36 10.74
CA LEU A 589 13.02 14.74 10.23
C LEU A 589 13.17 14.98 8.71
N ALA A 590 14.40 15.25 8.27
CA ALA A 590 14.74 15.44 6.85
C ALA A 590 14.48 14.18 6.03
N ILE A 591 14.22 14.26 4.72
CA ILE A 591 14.09 13.07 3.87
C ILE A 591 15.25 13.10 2.87
N THR A 592 16.30 12.32 3.13
CA THR A 592 17.60 12.47 2.45
C THR A 592 17.81 11.40 1.37
N THR A 593 18.11 10.17 1.79
CA THR A 593 18.44 9.01 0.94
C THR A 593 17.31 7.99 0.87
N ILE A 594 17.48 6.93 0.07
CA ILE A 594 16.56 5.79 0.07
C ILE A 594 16.47 5.13 1.46
N ASP A 595 17.57 5.00 2.19
CA ASP A 595 17.59 4.42 3.53
C ASP A 595 16.87 5.31 4.55
N SER A 596 16.95 6.64 4.42
CA SER A 596 16.13 7.58 5.19
C SER A 596 14.62 7.39 4.92
N ILE A 597 14.22 7.18 3.66
CA ILE A 597 12.82 6.88 3.30
C ILE A 597 12.38 5.55 3.92
N LYS A 598 13.18 4.49 3.77
CA LYS A 598 12.88 3.15 4.33
C LYS A 598 12.77 3.20 5.85
N LEU A 599 13.70 3.90 6.51
CA LEU A 599 13.75 4.04 7.97
C LEU A 599 12.52 4.79 8.51
N GLN A 600 12.19 5.95 7.93
CA GLN A 600 11.02 6.72 8.35
C GLN A 600 9.70 6.02 8.03
N ALA A 601 9.57 5.40 6.86
CA ALA A 601 8.36 4.65 6.52
C ALA A 601 8.14 3.48 7.49
N SER A 602 9.19 2.73 7.81
CA SER A 602 9.14 1.62 8.78
C SER A 602 8.75 2.12 10.18
N ASN A 603 9.31 3.25 10.63
CA ASN A 603 8.95 3.87 11.89
C ASN A 603 7.48 4.33 11.97
N LEU A 604 6.96 4.92 10.88
CA LEU A 604 5.56 5.36 10.81
C LEU A 604 4.59 4.18 10.92
N VAL A 605 4.95 3.00 10.39
CA VAL A 605 4.14 1.78 10.59
C VAL A 605 4.10 1.39 12.07
N GLN A 606 5.23 1.39 12.77
CA GLN A 606 5.27 1.09 14.21
C GLN A 606 4.46 2.11 15.03
N LEU A 607 4.56 3.40 14.70
CA LEU A 607 3.81 4.47 15.36
C LEU A 607 2.28 4.35 15.17
N THR A 608 1.85 3.91 13.98
CA THR A 608 0.44 3.89 13.56
C THR A 608 -0.26 2.55 13.77
N GLU A 609 0.45 1.51 14.21
CA GLU A 609 -0.09 0.15 14.34
C GLU A 609 -1.35 0.07 15.23
N SER A 610 -1.34 0.72 16.41
CA SER A 610 -2.53 0.81 17.28
C SER A 610 -3.48 1.90 16.82
N ILE A 611 -4.27 1.57 15.81
CA ILE A 611 -5.23 2.46 15.14
C ILE A 611 -6.24 3.15 16.09
N ASN A 612 -6.60 2.53 17.21
CA ASN A 612 -7.54 3.05 18.21
C ASN A 612 -6.95 4.14 19.12
N GLU A 613 -5.65 4.41 19.00
CA GLU A 613 -4.93 5.47 19.73
C GLU A 613 -4.51 6.63 18.83
N LEU A 614 -4.82 6.58 17.53
CA LEU A 614 -4.47 7.66 16.61
C LEU A 614 -5.52 8.77 16.66
N THR A 615 -5.08 9.97 17.00
CA THR A 615 -5.91 11.18 16.95
C THR A 615 -6.07 11.68 15.52
N ARG A 616 -6.94 12.69 15.32
CA ARG A 616 -7.06 13.34 14.00
C ARG A 616 -5.76 14.02 13.62
N THR A 617 -5.11 14.71 14.57
CA THR A 617 -3.82 15.37 14.33
C THR A 617 -2.75 14.37 13.92
N THR A 618 -2.61 13.26 14.67
CA THR A 618 -1.64 12.20 14.31
C THR A 618 -1.96 11.60 12.95
N SER A 619 -3.23 11.35 12.65
CA SER A 619 -3.68 10.83 11.35
C SER A 619 -3.34 11.79 10.18
N ILE A 620 -3.57 13.09 10.35
CA ILE A 620 -3.22 14.10 9.34
C ILE A 620 -1.69 14.17 9.15
N LEU A 621 -0.93 14.28 10.23
CA LEU A 621 0.53 14.38 10.16
C LEU A 621 1.17 13.12 9.54
N ALA A 622 0.70 11.94 9.93
CA ALA A 622 1.19 10.67 9.38
C ALA A 622 0.88 10.54 7.89
N SER A 623 -0.36 10.85 7.46
CA SER A 623 -0.73 10.80 6.04
C SER A 623 0.06 11.80 5.20
N GLN A 624 0.27 13.03 5.69
CA GLN A 624 1.13 14.02 5.03
C GLN A 624 2.58 13.55 4.92
N LYS A 625 3.15 12.97 5.99
CA LYS A 625 4.52 12.45 5.96
C LYS A 625 4.65 11.27 5.01
N CYS A 626 3.69 10.34 5.00
CA CYS A 626 3.66 9.20 4.08
C CYS A 626 3.54 9.66 2.60
N TYR A 627 2.76 10.70 2.31
CA TYR A 627 2.75 11.35 0.99
C TYR A 627 4.09 11.99 0.62
N GLN A 628 4.72 12.73 1.53
CA GLN A 628 6.05 13.33 1.30
C GLN A 628 7.12 12.27 0.98
N LEU A 629 7.12 11.16 1.72
CA LEU A 629 8.01 10.02 1.47
C LEU A 629 7.76 9.40 0.09
N ALA A 630 6.49 9.23 -0.31
CA ALA A 630 6.13 8.72 -1.64
C ALA A 630 6.58 9.67 -2.77
N CYS A 631 6.40 10.98 -2.60
CA CYS A 631 6.87 11.99 -3.55
C CYS A 631 8.39 11.93 -3.70
N ARG A 632 9.15 11.83 -2.60
CA ARG A 632 10.60 11.72 -2.66
C ARG A 632 11.04 10.41 -3.32
N LEU A 633 10.39 9.29 -2.99
CA LEU A 633 10.66 7.99 -3.61
C LEU A 633 10.38 8.03 -5.11
N LYS A 634 9.30 8.69 -5.54
CA LYS A 634 8.99 8.90 -6.97
C LYS A 634 10.09 9.68 -7.67
N ALA A 635 10.61 10.74 -7.06
CA ALA A 635 11.68 11.56 -7.63
C ALA A 635 12.99 10.77 -7.86
N ILE A 636 13.26 9.75 -7.05
CA ILE A 636 14.47 8.91 -7.17
C ILE A 636 14.21 7.53 -7.81
N SER A 637 12.97 7.21 -8.19
CA SER A 637 12.55 5.86 -8.62
C SER A 637 13.35 5.25 -9.76
N MET A 638 13.88 6.06 -10.69
CA MET A 638 14.74 5.59 -11.80
C MET A 638 16.20 5.29 -11.38
N ARG A 639 16.51 5.36 -10.09
CA ARG A 639 17.84 5.09 -9.52
C ARG A 639 17.82 4.07 -8.38
N VAL A 640 16.63 3.60 -7.99
CA VAL A 640 16.44 2.71 -6.83
C VAL A 640 16.25 1.27 -7.32
N SER A 641 16.71 0.30 -6.53
CA SER A 641 16.51 -1.13 -6.82
C SER A 641 15.04 -1.53 -6.70
N TYR A 642 14.66 -2.67 -7.28
CA TYR A 642 13.30 -3.18 -7.12
C TYR A 642 12.98 -3.49 -5.66
N GLU A 643 13.92 -4.08 -4.93
CA GLU A 643 13.79 -4.49 -3.53
C GLU A 643 13.59 -3.28 -2.61
N ASP A 644 14.40 -2.23 -2.77
CA ASP A 644 14.28 -1.00 -1.97
C ASP A 644 12.97 -0.25 -2.27
N ALA A 645 12.61 -0.15 -3.55
CA ALA A 645 11.36 0.48 -3.96
C ALA A 645 10.15 -0.28 -3.40
N LYS A 646 10.17 -1.62 -3.46
CA LYS A 646 9.13 -2.48 -2.90
C LYS A 646 9.03 -2.33 -1.39
N TYR A 647 10.14 -2.37 -0.66
CA TYR A 647 10.13 -2.22 0.80
C TYR A 647 9.56 -0.86 1.21
N ALA A 648 10.07 0.23 0.65
CA ALA A 648 9.59 1.58 0.97
C ALA A 648 8.11 1.75 0.63
N ALA A 649 7.67 1.32 -0.55
CA ALA A 649 6.27 1.36 -0.98
C ALA A 649 5.34 0.56 -0.04
N THR A 650 5.79 -0.61 0.40
CA THR A 650 5.06 -1.49 1.32
C THR A 650 4.83 -0.78 2.66
N GLN A 651 5.90 -0.25 3.27
CA GLN A 651 5.82 0.44 4.56
C GLN A 651 4.94 1.71 4.48
N ILE A 652 5.07 2.51 3.40
CA ILE A 652 4.21 3.69 3.19
C ILE A 652 2.74 3.27 3.06
N SER A 653 2.46 2.19 2.33
CA SER A 653 1.10 1.69 2.14
C SER A 653 0.48 1.20 3.46
N TYR A 654 1.25 0.56 4.34
CA TYR A 654 0.79 0.14 5.67
C TYR A 654 0.50 1.34 6.58
N CYS A 655 1.37 2.34 6.60
CA CYS A 655 1.11 3.62 7.30
C CYS A 655 -0.24 4.22 6.88
N ILE A 656 -0.44 4.39 5.57
CA ILE A 656 -1.66 5.00 5.02
C ILE A 656 -2.89 4.17 5.38
N ASN A 657 -2.81 2.84 5.31
CA ASN A 657 -3.92 1.97 5.68
C ASN A 657 -4.27 2.04 7.17
N ASN A 658 -3.26 2.08 8.05
CA ASN A 658 -3.47 2.23 9.49
C ASN A 658 -4.20 3.55 9.79
N VAL A 659 -3.75 4.65 9.16
CA VAL A 659 -4.36 5.97 9.32
C VAL A 659 -5.80 6.01 8.79
N LEU A 660 -6.06 5.44 7.60
CA LEU A 660 -7.41 5.35 7.04
C LEU A 660 -8.33 4.52 7.94
N THR A 661 -7.84 3.42 8.49
CA THR A 661 -8.61 2.56 9.37
C THR A 661 -8.93 3.29 10.69
N ALA A 662 -7.95 4.01 11.25
CA ALA A 662 -8.11 4.78 12.48
C ALA A 662 -9.13 5.91 12.35
N ILE A 663 -9.14 6.64 11.23
CA ILE A 663 -10.09 7.76 11.05
C ILE A 663 -11.52 7.27 10.78
N ASN A 664 -11.67 6.13 10.11
CA ASN A 664 -12.97 5.54 9.78
C ASN A 664 -13.58 4.72 10.92
N ALA A 665 -12.78 4.09 11.79
CA ALA A 665 -13.29 3.20 12.83
C ALA A 665 -14.31 3.87 13.77
N PRO A 666 -14.09 5.09 14.31
CA PRO A 666 -15.08 5.77 15.16
C PRO A 666 -16.37 6.13 14.43
N LEU A 667 -16.30 6.53 13.15
CA LEU A 667 -17.47 6.84 12.31
C LEU A 667 -18.37 5.62 12.13
N GLN A 668 -17.80 4.42 12.20
CA GLN A 668 -18.50 3.14 12.06
C GLN A 668 -18.82 2.46 13.40
N GLN A 669 -18.62 3.16 14.52
CA GLN A 669 -18.80 2.61 15.88
C GLN A 669 -17.90 1.39 16.18
N ARG A 670 -16.74 1.33 15.53
CA ARG A 670 -15.69 0.31 15.69
C ARG A 670 -14.50 0.82 16.54
N GLY A 671 -14.68 1.96 17.19
CA GLY A 671 -13.69 2.61 18.04
C GLY A 671 -14.31 3.85 18.72
N PHE A 672 -13.56 4.46 19.64
CA PHE A 672 -14.00 5.65 20.37
C PHE A 672 -13.45 6.94 19.73
N PHE A 673 -14.21 8.03 19.85
CA PHE A 673 -13.69 9.37 19.58
C PHE A 673 -12.76 9.78 20.73
N LEU A 674 -11.49 10.02 20.44
CA LEU A 674 -10.49 10.41 21.44
C LEU A 674 -10.67 11.89 21.88
N ASN A 675 -10.59 12.15 23.18
CA ASN A 675 -10.83 13.44 23.84
C ASN A 675 -9.72 14.49 23.58
N THR A 676 -8.51 14.10 23.18
CA THR A 676 -7.49 15.07 22.73
C THR A 676 -7.98 15.90 21.53
N ASN A 677 -8.88 15.34 20.73
CA ASN A 677 -9.56 16.05 19.65
C ASN A 677 -10.62 17.06 20.14
N SER A 678 -11.15 16.91 21.36
CA SER A 678 -12.17 17.81 21.94
C SER A 678 -11.55 18.97 22.72
N ILE A 679 -10.34 18.83 23.28
CA ILE A 679 -9.63 19.93 23.97
C ILE A 679 -9.09 20.97 22.97
N GLN A 680 -8.65 20.57 21.77
CA GLN A 680 -8.31 21.53 20.70
C GLN A 680 -9.52 22.30 20.20
N GLN A 681 -10.71 21.68 20.21
CA GLN A 681 -11.94 22.39 19.90
C GLN A 681 -12.23 23.44 20.96
N ASN A 682 -12.01 23.17 22.27
CA ASN A 682 -12.22 24.12 23.39
C ASN A 682 -11.55 25.50 23.17
N ASN A 683 -10.44 25.56 22.44
CA ASN A 683 -9.75 26.82 22.08
C ASN A 683 -10.21 27.43 20.74
N ILE A 684 -10.90 26.68 19.88
CA ILE A 684 -11.53 27.15 18.63
C ILE A 684 -12.94 27.71 18.90
N PHE A 685 -13.61 27.33 20.00
CA PHE A 685 -14.99 27.79 20.30
C PHE A 685 -15.13 29.29 20.59
N ASN A 686 -14.06 30.10 20.52
CA ASN A 686 -14.16 31.55 20.67
C ASN A 686 -14.15 32.33 19.34
N ASP A 687 -13.86 31.70 18.19
CA ASP A 687 -13.64 32.43 16.92
C ASP A 687 -14.50 31.96 15.71
N TYR A 688 -15.38 30.95 15.84
CA TYR A 688 -16.15 30.43 14.70
C TYR A 688 -17.65 30.23 14.98
N ASP A 689 -18.35 31.33 15.22
CA ASP A 689 -19.81 31.43 15.01
C ASP A 689 -20.19 31.57 13.52
N ASP A 690 -19.26 31.34 12.57
CA ASP A 690 -19.39 31.70 11.15
C ASP A 690 -19.43 30.52 10.14
N ASP A 691 -19.55 29.25 10.56
CA ASP A 691 -19.72 28.13 9.59
C ASP A 691 -21.21 27.90 9.24
N PRO A 692 -21.69 28.36 8.05
CA PRO A 692 -23.12 28.39 7.73
C PRO A 692 -23.79 27.01 7.66
N GLU A 693 -23.05 25.94 7.35
CA GLU A 693 -23.60 24.57 7.34
C GLU A 693 -23.96 24.08 8.76
N LEU A 694 -23.16 24.46 9.76
CA LEU A 694 -23.36 24.09 11.15
C LEU A 694 -24.52 24.88 11.80
N ILE A 695 -24.70 26.14 11.38
CA ILE A 695 -25.80 27.01 11.80
C ILE A 695 -27.13 26.46 11.31
N LEU A 696 -27.20 25.97 10.06
CA LEU A 696 -28.40 25.36 9.48
C LEU A 696 -28.83 24.08 10.22
N LEU A 697 -27.87 23.29 10.73
CA LEU A 697 -28.12 22.09 11.53
C LEU A 697 -28.61 22.40 12.96
N ASN A 698 -28.13 23.49 13.57
CA ASN A 698 -28.56 23.92 14.91
C ASN A 698 -29.93 24.60 14.91
N LEU A 699 -30.35 25.24 13.81
CA LEU A 699 -31.62 25.97 13.73
C LEU A 699 -32.84 25.07 13.53
N ASN A 700 -32.66 23.82 13.08
CA ASN A 700 -33.76 22.93 12.71
C ASN A 700 -34.17 21.92 13.78
N ASN A 701 -33.49 21.85 14.94
CA ASN A 701 -33.79 20.86 15.97
C ASN A 701 -33.57 21.39 17.40
N ASP A 702 -34.57 21.25 18.26
CA ASP A 702 -34.50 21.42 19.72
C ASP A 702 -33.67 20.28 20.37
N PHE A 703 -32.35 20.28 20.14
CA PHE A 703 -31.46 19.25 20.69
C PHE A 703 -30.78 19.67 22.00
N SER A 704 -30.54 18.69 22.88
CA SER A 704 -29.71 18.86 24.07
C SER A 704 -28.27 19.24 23.72
N LYS A 705 -27.57 19.97 24.61
CA LYS A 705 -26.15 20.37 24.43
C LYS A 705 -25.22 19.19 24.09
N GLU A 706 -25.49 18.01 24.64
CA GLU A 706 -24.72 16.79 24.42
C GLU A 706 -24.88 16.21 23.00
N THR A 707 -26.09 16.30 22.45
CA THR A 707 -26.39 15.89 21.07
C THR A 707 -25.68 16.81 20.06
N VAL A 708 -25.65 18.13 20.33
CA VAL A 708 -24.95 19.12 19.49
C VAL A 708 -23.43 18.86 19.47
N GLN A 709 -22.83 18.59 20.63
CA GLN A 709 -21.40 18.30 20.73
C GLN A 709 -21.00 17.01 19.98
N THR A 710 -21.78 15.95 20.13
CA THR A 710 -21.56 14.66 19.44
C THR A 710 -21.67 14.83 17.92
N THR A 711 -22.65 15.62 17.47
CA THR A 711 -22.87 15.93 16.05
C THR A 711 -21.66 16.64 15.44
N ARG A 712 -21.11 17.65 16.14
CA ARG A 712 -19.92 18.39 15.70
C ARG A 712 -18.67 17.50 15.60
N ILE A 713 -18.43 16.63 16.59
CA ILE A 713 -17.28 15.71 16.58
C ILE A 713 -17.34 14.80 15.35
N HIS A 714 -18.52 14.23 15.07
CA HIS A 714 -18.72 13.36 13.92
C HIS A 714 -18.52 14.11 12.59
N TYR A 715 -19.04 15.34 12.45
CA TYR A 715 -18.85 16.16 11.25
C TYR A 715 -17.37 16.39 10.92
N TYR A 716 -16.58 16.86 11.89
CA TYR A 716 -15.17 17.11 11.64
C TYR A 716 -14.36 15.82 11.45
N GLN A 717 -14.74 14.72 12.12
CA GLN A 717 -14.12 13.41 11.87
C GLN A 717 -14.37 12.97 10.42
N GLN A 718 -15.59 13.13 9.90
CA GLN A 718 -15.93 12.82 8.51
C GLN A 718 -15.15 13.71 7.53
N LYS A 719 -15.06 15.01 7.80
CA LYS A 719 -14.29 15.96 6.98
C LYS A 719 -12.82 15.52 6.89
N THR A 720 -12.19 15.21 8.03
CA THR A 720 -10.82 14.71 8.08
C THR A 720 -10.68 13.36 7.35
N ALA A 721 -11.65 12.45 7.49
CA ALA A 721 -11.64 11.17 6.79
C ALA A 721 -11.66 11.35 5.26
N ASN A 722 -12.46 12.29 4.74
CA ASN A 722 -12.51 12.63 3.32
C ASN A 722 -11.19 13.22 2.81
N GLU A 723 -10.58 14.14 3.58
CA GLU A 723 -9.28 14.75 3.25
C GLU A 723 -8.15 13.69 3.21
N ILE A 724 -8.08 12.83 4.23
CA ILE A 724 -7.10 11.75 4.31
C ILE A 724 -7.34 10.72 3.20
N SER A 725 -8.59 10.37 2.90
CA SER A 725 -8.94 9.46 1.80
C SER A 725 -8.42 9.96 0.44
N LYS A 726 -8.60 11.26 0.17
CA LYS A 726 -8.06 11.89 -1.05
C LYS A 726 -6.53 11.79 -1.10
N LEU A 727 -5.84 12.18 -0.03
CA LEU A 727 -4.38 12.14 0.04
C LEU A 727 -3.84 10.70 -0.04
N ALA A 728 -4.54 9.74 0.55
CA ALA A 728 -4.22 8.33 0.48
C ALA A 728 -4.32 7.81 -0.97
N ASN A 729 -5.39 8.15 -1.70
CA ASN A 729 -5.52 7.78 -3.11
C ASN A 729 -4.38 8.34 -3.96
N GLU A 730 -4.00 9.61 -3.76
CA GLU A 730 -2.85 10.21 -4.44
C GLU A 730 -1.53 9.48 -4.09
N THR A 731 -1.34 9.14 -2.81
CA THR A 731 -0.17 8.38 -2.34
C THR A 731 -0.09 6.99 -2.97
N ILE A 732 -1.21 6.26 -3.03
CA ILE A 732 -1.27 4.91 -3.62
C ILE A 732 -1.03 4.98 -5.13
N LEU A 733 -1.52 6.00 -5.84
CA LEU A 733 -1.21 6.21 -7.26
C LEU A 733 0.29 6.44 -7.50
N LEU A 734 0.94 7.25 -6.66
CA LEU A 734 2.39 7.43 -6.71
C LEU A 734 3.12 6.10 -6.50
N ILE A 735 2.70 5.31 -5.52
CA ILE A 735 3.27 3.98 -5.24
C ILE A 735 3.09 3.03 -6.43
N THR A 736 1.90 2.95 -7.03
CA THR A 736 1.66 2.15 -8.23
C THR A 736 2.61 2.57 -9.36
N SER A 737 2.77 3.88 -9.58
CA SER A 737 3.65 4.44 -10.62
C SER A 737 5.13 4.15 -10.37
N ILE A 738 5.57 4.15 -9.10
CA ILE A 738 6.94 3.75 -8.73
C ILE A 738 7.14 2.27 -9.06
N LEU A 739 6.27 1.39 -8.55
CA LEU A 739 6.42 -0.06 -8.70
C LEU A 739 6.31 -0.52 -10.16
N LYS A 740 5.46 0.14 -10.96
CA LYS A 740 5.32 -0.10 -12.40
C LYS A 740 6.65 -0.07 -13.16
N ILE A 741 7.57 0.85 -12.82
CA ILE A 741 8.88 0.97 -13.48
C ILE A 741 9.66 -0.35 -13.41
N HIS A 742 9.41 -1.13 -12.37
CA HIS A 742 10.08 -2.40 -12.11
C HIS A 742 9.27 -3.62 -12.56
N LEU A 743 8.08 -3.45 -13.14
CA LEU A 743 7.22 -4.57 -13.53
C LEU A 743 7.27 -4.80 -15.04
N ASN A 744 7.44 -6.07 -15.42
CA ASN A 744 7.25 -6.52 -16.81
C ASN A 744 5.96 -7.34 -16.96
N ILE A 745 5.54 -7.60 -18.20
CA ILE A 745 4.34 -8.36 -18.52
C ILE A 745 4.43 -9.77 -17.89
N GLY A 746 3.39 -10.15 -17.15
CA GLY A 746 3.29 -11.40 -16.39
C GLY A 746 3.85 -11.31 -14.97
N GLN A 747 4.40 -10.16 -14.56
CA GLN A 747 4.97 -9.97 -13.23
C GLN A 747 3.96 -9.35 -12.26
N LYS A 748 3.91 -9.92 -11.05
CA LYS A 748 3.06 -9.50 -9.94
C LYS A 748 3.88 -9.11 -8.71
N ILE A 749 3.51 -8.01 -8.08
CA ILE A 749 3.96 -7.62 -6.73
C ILE A 749 2.80 -7.83 -5.77
N THR A 750 3.06 -8.52 -4.67
CA THR A 750 2.15 -8.64 -3.53
C THR A 750 2.76 -7.96 -2.31
N MET A 751 1.97 -7.12 -1.64
CA MET A 751 2.26 -6.48 -0.37
C MET A 751 1.16 -6.90 0.63
N LYS A 752 1.53 -7.53 1.75
CA LYS A 752 0.56 -8.13 2.69
C LYS A 752 0.92 -7.86 4.14
N SER A 753 0.03 -7.20 4.87
CA SER A 753 0.06 -7.06 6.33
C SER A 753 -1.19 -7.66 6.97
N SER A 754 -1.34 -7.47 8.28
CA SER A 754 -2.55 -7.80 9.02
C SER A 754 -3.77 -6.99 8.60
N SER A 755 -3.62 -5.80 8.01
CA SER A 755 -4.74 -4.88 7.73
C SER A 755 -4.91 -4.52 6.25
N LEU A 756 -3.91 -4.85 5.42
CA LEU A 756 -3.87 -4.52 4.00
C LEU A 756 -3.31 -5.69 3.16
N LEU A 757 -3.96 -5.97 2.04
CA LEU A 757 -3.41 -6.77 0.95
C LEU A 757 -3.46 -5.96 -0.34
N VAL A 758 -2.33 -5.85 -1.04
CA VAL A 758 -2.24 -5.18 -2.34
C VAL A 758 -1.54 -6.10 -3.32
N ASP A 759 -2.15 -6.26 -4.48
CA ASP A 759 -1.62 -6.96 -5.63
C ASP A 759 -1.55 -6.00 -6.83
N ILE A 760 -0.37 -5.84 -7.40
CA ILE A 760 -0.14 -5.06 -8.62
C ILE A 760 0.50 -5.98 -9.66
N GLU A 761 -0.12 -6.08 -10.82
CA GLU A 761 0.34 -6.95 -11.91
C GLU A 761 0.37 -6.18 -13.23
N THR A 762 1.46 -6.30 -13.98
CA THR A 762 1.49 -5.87 -15.38
C THR A 762 1.09 -7.05 -16.27
N THR A 763 -0.01 -6.92 -17.00
CA THR A 763 -0.62 -8.02 -17.79
C THR A 763 -1.18 -7.49 -19.10
N THR A 764 -1.70 -8.35 -19.97
CA THR A 764 -2.55 -7.96 -21.09
C THR A 764 -4.02 -8.09 -20.72
N ILE A 765 -4.90 -7.43 -21.49
CA ILE A 765 -6.36 -7.58 -21.34
C ILE A 765 -6.76 -9.04 -21.57
N GLU A 766 -6.20 -9.69 -22.58
CA GLU A 766 -6.46 -11.11 -22.87
C GLU A 766 -6.14 -12.02 -21.68
N SER A 767 -4.98 -11.83 -21.05
CA SER A 767 -4.56 -12.63 -19.89
C SER A 767 -5.33 -12.32 -18.61
N LEU A 768 -6.03 -11.19 -18.54
CA LEU A 768 -6.92 -10.85 -17.43
C LEU A 768 -8.27 -11.59 -17.51
N LEU A 769 -8.72 -11.95 -18.72
CA LEU A 769 -9.99 -12.65 -18.93
C LEU A 769 -9.94 -14.06 -18.32
N ASN A 770 -11.05 -14.48 -17.68
CA ASN A 770 -11.16 -15.76 -16.95
C ASN A 770 -10.15 -15.94 -15.80
N LYS A 771 -9.54 -14.86 -15.32
CA LYS A 771 -8.59 -14.96 -14.23
C LYS A 771 -9.31 -14.90 -12.89
N SER A 772 -8.98 -15.86 -12.03
CA SER A 772 -9.38 -15.85 -10.61
C SER A 772 -8.19 -15.44 -9.75
N PHE A 773 -8.44 -14.54 -8.81
CA PHE A 773 -7.46 -14.07 -7.84
C PHE A 773 -8.10 -14.07 -6.47
N GLU A 774 -7.60 -14.92 -5.58
CA GLU A 774 -8.15 -15.08 -4.23
C GLU A 774 -9.69 -15.24 -4.21
N GLN A 775 -10.40 -14.15 -3.90
CA GLN A 775 -11.84 -14.08 -3.72
C GLN A 775 -12.57 -13.44 -4.91
N ILE A 776 -11.88 -13.19 -6.02
CA ILE A 776 -12.33 -12.40 -7.17
C ILE A 776 -12.22 -13.24 -8.45
N TYR A 777 -13.25 -13.17 -9.30
CA TYR A 777 -13.32 -13.83 -10.60
C TYR A 777 -13.70 -12.81 -11.68
N ILE A 778 -12.81 -12.66 -12.66
CA ILE A 778 -13.02 -11.81 -13.83
C ILE A 778 -13.54 -12.67 -14.99
N PRO A 779 -14.68 -12.29 -15.63
CA PRO A 779 -15.32 -13.10 -16.66
C PRO A 779 -14.53 -13.09 -17.99
N SER A 780 -14.93 -13.98 -18.91
CA SER A 780 -14.34 -14.12 -20.25
C SER A 780 -14.65 -12.98 -21.22
N ASN A 781 -15.69 -12.19 -20.98
CA ASN A 781 -16.15 -11.16 -21.90
C ASN A 781 -16.32 -9.83 -21.18
N ILE A 782 -15.44 -8.89 -21.52
CA ILE A 782 -15.40 -7.54 -20.96
C ILE A 782 -15.45 -6.56 -22.12
N GLN A 783 -16.31 -5.55 -22.01
CA GLN A 783 -16.37 -4.44 -22.96
C GLN A 783 -15.31 -3.40 -22.60
N THR A 784 -14.35 -3.19 -23.50
CA THR A 784 -13.31 -2.16 -23.38
C THR A 784 -13.01 -1.57 -24.75
N ASN A 785 -12.56 -0.31 -24.80
CA ASN A 785 -12.12 0.35 -26.04
C ASN A 785 -10.70 -0.06 -26.49
N LEU A 786 -10.05 -0.95 -25.74
CA LEU A 786 -8.66 -1.35 -25.94
C LEU A 786 -8.57 -2.68 -26.68
N LEU A 787 -7.48 -2.85 -27.44
CA LEU A 787 -7.17 -4.11 -28.10
C LEU A 787 -6.80 -5.17 -27.05
N LYS A 788 -7.15 -6.43 -27.28
CA LYS A 788 -6.89 -7.54 -26.35
C LYS A 788 -5.42 -7.69 -25.93
N ASN A 789 -4.50 -7.34 -26.82
CA ASN A 789 -3.05 -7.47 -26.59
C ASN A 789 -2.43 -6.23 -25.90
N THR A 790 -3.24 -5.22 -25.56
CA THR A 790 -2.76 -4.01 -24.89
C THR A 790 -2.25 -4.37 -23.50
N THR A 791 -1.04 -3.91 -23.16
CA THR A 791 -0.49 -4.02 -21.82
C THR A 791 -1.21 -3.06 -20.88
N ILE A 792 -1.60 -3.56 -19.72
CA ILE A 792 -2.33 -2.86 -18.67
C ILE A 792 -1.70 -3.17 -17.32
N ILE A 793 -1.99 -2.33 -16.33
CA ILE A 793 -1.65 -2.58 -14.94
C ILE A 793 -2.94 -2.88 -14.22
N PHE A 794 -3.03 -4.07 -13.64
CA PHE A 794 -4.12 -4.46 -12.77
C PHE A 794 -3.70 -4.28 -11.32
N ARG A 795 -4.52 -3.57 -10.55
CA ARG A 795 -4.33 -3.38 -9.12
C ARG A 795 -5.57 -3.86 -8.37
N SER A 796 -5.36 -4.82 -7.47
CA SER A 796 -6.34 -5.29 -6.50
C SER A 796 -5.88 -4.92 -5.09
N THR A 797 -6.78 -4.41 -4.27
CA THR A 797 -6.49 -4.06 -2.87
C THR A 797 -7.62 -4.54 -1.97
N ILE A 798 -7.27 -5.04 -0.78
CA ILE A 798 -8.21 -5.45 0.26
C ILE A 798 -7.83 -4.75 1.56
N HIS A 799 -8.78 -4.01 2.12
CA HIS A 799 -8.66 -3.30 3.38
C HIS A 799 -9.49 -3.99 4.47
N SER A 800 -8.97 -4.06 5.69
CA SER A 800 -9.68 -4.66 6.84
C SER A 800 -10.96 -3.92 7.24
N LEU A 801 -11.10 -2.64 6.87
CA LEU A 801 -12.28 -1.83 7.11
C LEU A 801 -12.64 -1.02 5.87
N ALA A 802 -13.91 -1.05 5.47
CA ALA A 802 -14.43 -0.17 4.43
C ALA A 802 -14.46 1.31 4.88
N PRO A 803 -14.35 2.29 3.97
CA PRO A 803 -14.61 3.69 4.30
C PRO A 803 -16.02 3.94 4.84
N ALA A 804 -16.16 4.88 5.78
CA ALA A 804 -17.45 5.35 6.26
C ALA A 804 -18.23 6.07 5.15
N ASP A 805 -19.56 6.00 5.21
CA ASP A 805 -20.42 6.75 4.28
C ASP A 805 -20.18 8.25 4.44
N ALA A 806 -20.15 8.99 3.34
CA ALA A 806 -19.94 10.44 3.36
C ALA A 806 -21.13 11.20 3.95
N ASN A 807 -22.32 10.58 3.98
CA ASN A 807 -23.51 11.19 4.55
C ASN A 807 -23.49 11.15 6.09
N PHE A 808 -23.82 12.29 6.69
CA PHE A 808 -23.95 12.47 8.13
C PHE A 808 -25.14 11.67 8.67
N GLN A 809 -24.93 10.38 8.95
CA GLN A 809 -25.88 9.52 9.65
C GLN A 809 -25.13 8.73 10.71
N ILE A 810 -25.69 8.66 11.92
CA ILE A 810 -25.08 8.10 13.15
C ILE A 810 -24.70 6.61 13.01
N SER A 811 -25.12 5.95 11.93
CA SER A 811 -24.87 4.53 11.66
C SER A 811 -24.56 4.31 10.18
N THR A 812 -23.49 3.57 9.89
CA THR A 812 -23.04 3.21 8.54
C THR A 812 -23.46 1.79 8.16
N ASN A 813 -23.87 1.57 6.91
CA ASN A 813 -24.26 0.24 6.42
C ASN A 813 -23.06 -0.74 6.28
N THR A 814 -21.83 -0.24 6.24
CA THR A 814 -20.60 -1.01 5.92
C THR A 814 -19.68 -1.28 7.12
N ASN A 815 -20.15 -1.03 8.35
CA ASN A 815 -19.33 -1.01 9.58
C ASN A 815 -18.55 -2.29 9.92
N MET A 816 -19.00 -3.45 9.44
CA MET A 816 -18.36 -4.75 9.67
C MET A 816 -17.73 -5.33 8.41
N SER A 817 -17.58 -4.52 7.36
CA SER A 817 -17.18 -4.98 6.03
C SER A 817 -15.72 -4.65 5.72
N THR A 818 -15.01 -5.60 5.11
CA THR A 818 -13.77 -5.30 4.40
C THR A 818 -14.07 -4.51 3.12
N ALA A 819 -13.16 -3.65 2.67
CA ALA A 819 -13.25 -3.05 1.33
C ALA A 819 -12.35 -3.77 0.33
N ILE A 820 -12.82 -3.92 -0.91
CA ILE A 820 -12.07 -4.49 -2.03
C ILE A 820 -12.03 -3.45 -3.14
N SER A 821 -10.86 -2.97 -3.54
CA SER A 821 -10.73 -2.08 -4.71
C SER A 821 -10.03 -2.75 -5.87
N LEU A 822 -10.66 -2.65 -7.04
CA LEU A 822 -10.16 -3.15 -8.31
C LEU A 822 -9.99 -1.98 -9.26
N SER A 823 -8.80 -1.83 -9.82
CA SER A 823 -8.48 -0.75 -10.76
C SER A 823 -7.60 -1.25 -11.89
N LEU A 824 -7.81 -0.67 -13.07
CA LEU A 824 -7.04 -0.95 -14.28
C LEU A 824 -6.43 0.35 -14.78
N PHE A 825 -5.16 0.31 -15.17
CA PHE A 825 -4.47 1.46 -15.72
C PHE A 825 -3.82 1.11 -17.07
N ASP A 826 -3.82 2.08 -17.98
CA ASP A 826 -3.09 1.97 -19.22
C ASP A 826 -1.58 2.20 -19.02
N GLN A 827 -0.81 2.13 -20.11
CA GLN A 827 0.63 2.39 -20.08
C GLN A 827 0.98 3.85 -19.72
N PHE A 828 0.02 4.77 -19.77
CA PHE A 828 0.17 6.18 -19.41
C PHE A 828 -0.40 6.52 -18.02
N GLU A 829 -0.81 5.50 -17.25
CA GLU A 829 -1.39 5.62 -15.90
C GLU A 829 -2.78 6.25 -15.86
N ASN A 830 -3.48 6.28 -17.00
CA ASN A 830 -4.89 6.64 -17.01
C ASN A 830 -5.73 5.43 -16.60
N GLU A 831 -6.71 5.66 -15.73
CA GLU A 831 -7.64 4.63 -15.31
C GLU A 831 -8.51 4.16 -16.49
N ILE A 832 -8.61 2.84 -16.66
CA ILE A 832 -9.40 2.18 -17.70
C ILE A 832 -10.68 1.67 -17.05
N PHE A 833 -11.82 2.20 -17.49
CA PHE A 833 -13.12 1.69 -17.11
C PHE A 833 -13.51 0.50 -17.98
N ILE A 834 -13.90 -0.59 -17.33
CA ILE A 834 -14.39 -1.78 -18.00
C ILE A 834 -15.84 -2.05 -17.59
N TYR A 835 -16.62 -2.56 -18.53
CA TYR A 835 -18.02 -2.91 -18.29
C TYR A 835 -18.29 -4.36 -18.68
N THR A 836 -19.09 -5.05 -17.86
CA THR A 836 -19.57 -6.40 -18.13
C THR A 836 -21.10 -6.40 -18.20
N ASN A 837 -21.67 -7.48 -18.72
CA ASN A 837 -23.12 -7.64 -18.84
C ASN A 837 -23.67 -8.50 -17.68
N ASN A 838 -24.98 -8.42 -17.47
CA ASN A 838 -25.65 -9.17 -16.40
C ASN A 838 -25.54 -10.70 -16.51
N LYS A 839 -25.16 -11.24 -17.69
CA LYS A 839 -25.00 -12.68 -17.89
C LYS A 839 -23.61 -13.19 -17.50
N GLN A 840 -22.60 -12.32 -17.53
CA GLN A 840 -21.21 -12.62 -17.21
C GLN A 840 -20.63 -11.49 -16.34
N PRO A 841 -21.09 -11.36 -15.09
CA PRO A 841 -20.57 -10.36 -14.15
C PRO A 841 -19.16 -10.69 -13.67
N ILE A 842 -18.53 -9.69 -13.07
CA ILE A 842 -17.39 -9.89 -12.17
C ILE A 842 -17.95 -10.43 -10.85
N GLU A 843 -17.45 -11.57 -10.38
CA GLU A 843 -17.88 -12.20 -9.13
C GLU A 843 -16.80 -12.02 -8.07
N PHE A 844 -17.19 -11.66 -6.84
CA PHE A 844 -16.25 -11.58 -5.73
C PHE A 844 -16.94 -11.79 -4.39
N PHE A 845 -16.14 -12.10 -3.35
CA PHE A 845 -16.63 -12.23 -1.98
C PHE A 845 -16.09 -11.12 -1.11
N ILE A 846 -16.98 -10.44 -0.38
CA ILE A 846 -16.63 -9.46 0.64
C ILE A 846 -16.79 -10.11 2.02
N PHE A 847 -15.71 -10.16 2.80
CA PHE A 847 -15.72 -10.79 4.11
C PHE A 847 -16.14 -9.80 5.19
N ARG A 848 -16.76 -10.35 6.23
CA ARG A 848 -17.10 -9.60 7.44
C ARG A 848 -15.99 -9.75 8.47
N ASP A 849 -15.88 -8.75 9.32
CA ASP A 849 -14.92 -8.74 10.41
C ASP A 849 -15.14 -9.97 11.33
N SER A 850 -14.06 -10.66 11.68
CA SER A 850 -14.11 -11.89 12.49
C SER A 850 -14.62 -11.67 13.93
N ASN A 851 -14.56 -10.42 14.42
CA ASN A 851 -15.09 -10.01 15.71
C ASN A 851 -16.62 -9.88 15.69
N PHE A 852 -17.27 -9.93 14.51
CA PHE A 852 -18.72 -9.82 14.40
C PHE A 852 -19.44 -10.91 15.21
N ILE A 853 -20.28 -10.46 16.13
CA ILE A 853 -21.08 -11.35 16.97
C ILE A 853 -22.45 -11.54 16.32
N LEU A 854 -22.64 -12.72 15.71
CA LEU A 854 -23.92 -13.10 15.11
C LEU A 854 -25.04 -13.18 16.17
N PRO A 855 -26.10 -12.36 16.07
CA PRO A 855 -27.27 -12.46 16.93
C PRO A 855 -27.92 -13.85 16.89
N LYS A 856 -28.43 -14.35 18.01
CA LYS A 856 -29.13 -15.65 18.09
C LYS A 856 -30.41 -15.65 17.23
N MET A 857 -30.86 -16.83 16.81
CA MET A 857 -32.16 -16.99 16.13
C MET A 857 -33.30 -16.72 17.11
N PHE A 858 -34.42 -16.19 16.62
CA PHE A 858 -35.60 -15.90 17.43
C PHE A 858 -36.51 -17.12 17.49
N LEU A 859 -36.84 -17.57 18.71
CA LEU A 859 -37.80 -18.65 18.93
C LEU A 859 -39.22 -18.22 18.51
N GLN A 860 -39.87 -19.05 17.69
CA GLN A 860 -41.27 -18.89 17.28
C GLN A 860 -42.14 -19.90 18.05
N ASN A 861 -42.93 -19.40 19.01
CA ASN A 861 -43.84 -20.19 19.85
C ASN A 861 -45.17 -20.48 19.12
N VAL A 862 -45.10 -21.24 18.04
CA VAL A 862 -46.23 -21.50 17.15
C VAL A 862 -47.15 -22.64 17.62
N THR A 863 -46.67 -23.56 18.46
CA THR A 863 -47.49 -24.68 18.98
C THR A 863 -48.59 -24.24 19.95
N LEU A 864 -48.48 -23.02 20.51
CA LEU A 864 -49.45 -22.44 21.44
C LEU A 864 -50.59 -21.69 20.71
N ILE A 865 -50.52 -21.58 19.38
CA ILE A 865 -51.44 -20.80 18.56
C ILE A 865 -52.38 -21.77 17.87
N ASN A 866 -53.65 -21.80 18.30
CA ASN A 866 -54.70 -22.46 17.52
C ASN A 866 -54.97 -21.61 16.29
N SER A 867 -54.51 -22.07 15.13
CA SER A 867 -54.59 -21.29 13.91
C SER A 867 -55.93 -21.56 13.21
N THR A 868 -56.68 -20.49 12.93
CA THR A 868 -57.87 -20.51 12.05
C THR A 868 -57.49 -20.21 10.60
N GLU A 869 -56.20 -20.09 10.30
CA GLU A 869 -55.65 -19.68 9.02
C GLU A 869 -54.86 -20.82 8.37
N SER A 870 -54.64 -20.74 7.07
CA SER A 870 -53.86 -21.74 6.34
C SER A 870 -52.35 -21.53 6.41
N PHE A 871 -51.87 -20.35 6.83
CA PHE A 871 -50.44 -20.04 6.95
C PHE A 871 -50.15 -19.16 8.17
N TYR A 872 -48.99 -19.34 8.79
CA TYR A 872 -48.49 -18.45 9.83
C TYR A 872 -47.67 -17.32 9.23
N LEU A 873 -48.25 -16.12 9.22
CA LEU A 873 -47.73 -14.96 8.52
C LEU A 873 -46.76 -14.14 9.38
N ASN A 874 -45.73 -13.62 8.73
CA ASN A 874 -44.73 -12.71 9.27
C ASN A 874 -44.54 -11.54 8.31
N ILE A 875 -44.21 -10.38 8.86
CA ILE A 875 -44.07 -9.13 8.11
C ILE A 875 -42.64 -8.61 8.25
N ILE A 876 -42.05 -8.14 7.15
CA ILE A 876 -40.78 -7.42 7.15
C ILE A 876 -40.97 -6.10 6.38
N HIS A 877 -40.69 -4.99 7.05
CA HIS A 877 -40.65 -3.66 6.44
C HIS A 877 -39.29 -3.42 5.80
N ILE A 878 -39.20 -3.36 4.48
CA ILE A 878 -37.94 -3.19 3.74
C ILE A 878 -37.40 -1.76 3.91
N ASN A 879 -38.24 -0.73 3.80
CA ASN A 879 -37.82 0.68 3.88
C ASN A 879 -37.25 1.10 5.24
N GLU A 880 -37.62 0.43 6.33
CA GLU A 880 -37.11 0.72 7.68
C GLU A 880 -35.76 0.02 7.95
N THR A 881 -35.36 -0.92 7.10
CA THR A 881 -34.10 -1.67 7.24
C THR A 881 -32.91 -0.98 6.57
N ILE A 882 -33.14 0.10 5.82
CA ILE A 882 -32.10 0.80 5.07
C ILE A 882 -31.99 2.24 5.57
N ILE A 883 -30.83 2.56 6.15
CA ILE A 883 -30.51 3.91 6.67
C ILE A 883 -30.45 4.94 5.53
N ASN A 884 -30.03 4.51 4.33
CA ASN A 884 -30.00 5.30 3.11
C ASN A 884 -31.01 4.76 2.08
N LYS A 885 -32.13 5.47 1.89
CA LYS A 885 -33.30 5.03 1.09
C LYS A 885 -33.00 4.65 -0.37
N ASN A 886 -31.81 4.94 -0.89
CA ASN A 886 -31.43 4.68 -2.28
C ASN A 886 -30.56 3.42 -2.47
N LEU A 887 -30.14 2.74 -1.40
CA LEU A 887 -29.35 1.51 -1.50
C LEU A 887 -30.25 0.28 -1.60
N THR A 888 -29.88 -0.67 -2.45
CA THR A 888 -30.61 -1.94 -2.59
C THR A 888 -30.02 -3.02 -1.65
N ILE A 889 -30.87 -3.92 -1.16
CA ILE A 889 -30.50 -5.00 -0.25
C ILE A 889 -31.16 -6.31 -0.68
N SER A 890 -30.52 -7.42 -0.35
CA SER A 890 -31.07 -8.76 -0.44
C SER A 890 -31.66 -9.22 0.89
N LEU A 891 -32.49 -10.25 0.86
CA LEU A 891 -33.12 -10.81 2.06
C LEU A 891 -32.85 -12.31 2.17
N HIS A 892 -32.43 -12.72 3.35
CA HIS A 892 -32.10 -14.10 3.70
C HIS A 892 -32.97 -14.59 4.84
N PHE A 893 -33.42 -15.84 4.71
CA PHE A 893 -34.22 -16.55 5.70
C PHE A 893 -33.47 -17.78 6.17
N GLU A 894 -33.35 -17.93 7.48
CA GLU A 894 -32.83 -19.13 8.14
C GLU A 894 -33.89 -19.65 9.11
N ILE A 895 -34.32 -20.89 8.90
CA ILE A 895 -35.34 -21.56 9.73
C ILE A 895 -34.74 -22.84 10.29
N ARG A 896 -34.68 -22.96 11.61
CA ARG A 896 -34.24 -24.18 12.30
C ARG A 896 -35.45 -24.85 12.95
N PRO A 897 -35.94 -25.98 12.42
CA PRO A 897 -36.97 -26.75 13.10
C PRO A 897 -36.44 -27.39 14.38
N PHE A 898 -37.30 -27.55 15.39
CA PHE A 898 -36.94 -28.34 16.58
C PHE A 898 -37.05 -29.85 16.31
N ASP A 899 -37.89 -30.26 15.37
CA ASP A 899 -37.93 -31.63 14.85
C ASP A 899 -37.47 -31.65 13.38
N ILE A 900 -36.32 -32.30 13.15
CA ILE A 900 -35.69 -32.39 11.83
C ILE A 900 -36.48 -33.22 10.81
N ASN A 901 -37.49 -33.98 11.24
CA ASN A 901 -38.32 -34.79 10.36
C ASN A 901 -39.49 -34.01 9.75
N ILE A 902 -39.71 -32.77 10.18
CA ILE A 902 -40.81 -31.93 9.73
C ILE A 902 -40.40 -31.14 8.48
N GLY A 903 -41.33 -31.05 7.53
CA GLY A 903 -41.23 -30.18 6.36
C GLY A 903 -42.20 -29.00 6.44
N TYR A 904 -41.91 -27.94 5.68
CA TYR A 904 -42.74 -26.74 5.60
C TYR A 904 -43.02 -26.36 4.15
N ILE A 905 -44.16 -25.72 3.91
CA ILE A 905 -44.35 -24.84 2.76
C ILE A 905 -44.11 -23.40 3.17
N PHE A 906 -43.29 -22.70 2.39
CA PHE A 906 -42.99 -21.28 2.53
C PHE A 906 -43.62 -20.53 1.37
N ILE A 907 -44.34 -19.45 1.66
CA ILE A 907 -44.94 -18.55 0.67
C ILE A 907 -44.55 -17.12 0.98
N TYR A 908 -44.48 -16.25 -0.02
CA TYR A 908 -44.38 -14.82 0.23
C TYR A 908 -45.04 -13.97 -0.85
N LYS A 909 -45.33 -12.73 -0.48
CA LYS A 909 -45.84 -11.68 -1.35
C LYS A 909 -45.26 -10.31 -0.95
N PHE A 910 -44.92 -9.50 -1.93
CA PHE A 910 -44.52 -8.11 -1.78
C PHE A 910 -45.73 -7.18 -1.71
N ASP A 911 -45.66 -6.18 -0.84
CA ASP A 911 -46.64 -5.08 -0.70
C ASP A 911 -48.10 -5.53 -0.55
N GLY A 912 -48.32 -6.77 -0.11
CA GLY A 912 -49.64 -7.38 0.03
C GLY A 912 -49.59 -8.69 0.80
N ILE A 913 -50.75 -9.13 1.30
CA ILE A 913 -50.88 -10.36 2.07
C ILE A 913 -50.92 -11.55 1.12
N PRO A 914 -50.04 -12.56 1.26
CA PRO A 914 -50.07 -13.75 0.44
C PRO A 914 -51.36 -14.53 0.72
N TYR A 915 -52.07 -14.92 -0.34
CA TYR A 915 -53.30 -15.68 -0.24
C TYR A 915 -53.31 -16.82 -1.25
N MET A 916 -53.58 -18.04 -0.80
CA MET A 916 -53.59 -19.23 -1.64
C MET A 916 -54.85 -20.03 -1.32
N ASN A 917 -55.85 -19.96 -2.21
CA ASN A 917 -57.05 -20.77 -2.10
C ASN A 917 -57.47 -21.48 -3.39
N SER A 918 -58.49 -22.32 -3.30
CA SER A 918 -59.06 -23.10 -4.40
C SER A 918 -59.59 -22.27 -5.57
N SER A 919 -59.81 -20.96 -5.38
CA SER A 919 -60.40 -20.04 -6.37
C SER A 919 -59.47 -18.92 -6.86
N LYS A 920 -58.43 -18.58 -6.11
CA LYS A 920 -57.50 -17.46 -6.33
C LYS A 920 -56.16 -17.75 -5.66
N ILE A 921 -55.09 -17.68 -6.46
CA ILE A 921 -53.70 -17.74 -6.00
C ILE A 921 -53.11 -16.35 -6.19
N ASP A 922 -52.82 -15.68 -5.09
CA ASP A 922 -52.31 -14.31 -5.04
C ASP A 922 -51.05 -14.28 -4.19
N ILE A 923 -49.96 -14.83 -4.73
CA ILE A 923 -48.63 -14.95 -4.13
C ILE A 923 -47.58 -14.66 -5.20
N ASP A 924 -46.41 -14.17 -4.80
CA ASP A 924 -45.33 -13.96 -5.76
C ASP A 924 -44.51 -15.23 -5.97
N LYS A 925 -44.29 -15.99 -4.89
CA LYS A 925 -43.57 -17.28 -4.97
C LYS A 925 -43.84 -18.17 -3.77
N TRP A 926 -43.66 -19.47 -3.97
CA TRP A 926 -43.70 -20.51 -2.94
C TRP A 926 -42.52 -21.48 -3.07
N LEU A 927 -42.20 -22.17 -1.97
CA LEU A 927 -41.12 -23.15 -1.87
C LEU A 927 -41.49 -24.26 -0.88
N LEU A 928 -41.00 -25.48 -1.12
CA LEU A 928 -41.08 -26.59 -0.18
C LEU A 928 -39.75 -26.76 0.55
N PHE A 929 -39.79 -26.72 1.87
CA PHE A 929 -38.71 -27.11 2.75
C PHE A 929 -38.95 -28.54 3.21
N CYS A 930 -38.41 -29.51 2.50
CA CYS A 930 -38.48 -30.92 2.88
C CYS A 930 -37.30 -31.29 3.78
N PRO A 931 -37.41 -32.31 4.67
CA PRO A 931 -36.30 -32.75 5.52
C PRO A 931 -34.97 -32.99 4.79
N SER A 932 -35.03 -33.44 3.54
CA SER A 932 -33.85 -33.61 2.67
C SER A 932 -33.12 -32.30 2.30
N ASN A 933 -33.78 -31.15 2.42
CA ASN A 933 -33.24 -29.82 2.15
C ASN A 933 -32.55 -29.20 3.38
N LEU A 934 -32.56 -29.87 4.54
CA LEU A 934 -31.83 -29.41 5.72
C LEU A 934 -30.34 -29.38 5.42
N THR A 935 -29.72 -28.25 5.74
CA THR A 935 -28.25 -28.17 5.76
C THR A 935 -27.68 -29.09 6.84
N LYS A 936 -26.36 -29.34 6.79
CA LYS A 936 -25.65 -30.11 7.83
C LYS A 936 -25.83 -29.54 9.24
N GLU A 937 -26.17 -28.25 9.36
CA GLU A 937 -26.43 -27.56 10.61
C GLU A 937 -27.91 -27.61 11.06
N GLY A 938 -28.76 -28.35 10.34
CA GLY A 938 -30.18 -28.48 10.65
C GLY A 938 -30.99 -27.22 10.34
N ILE A 939 -30.59 -26.45 9.33
CA ILE A 939 -31.22 -25.17 8.97
C ILE A 939 -31.73 -25.21 7.53
N TYR A 940 -32.97 -24.76 7.31
CA TYR A 940 -33.51 -24.41 6.01
C TYR A 940 -33.11 -22.98 5.63
N LYS A 941 -32.63 -22.79 4.39
CA LYS A 941 -32.20 -21.49 3.89
C LYS A 941 -32.97 -21.07 2.64
N TYR A 942 -33.35 -19.80 2.57
CA TYR A 942 -33.89 -19.19 1.38
C TYR A 942 -33.37 -17.78 1.17
N PHE A 943 -33.23 -17.37 -0.08
CA PHE A 943 -32.60 -16.13 -0.49
C PHE A 943 -33.43 -15.44 -1.56
N ILE A 944 -33.63 -14.14 -1.39
CA ILE A 944 -34.23 -13.24 -2.38
C ILE A 944 -33.18 -12.17 -2.71
N ASP A 945 -32.84 -12.07 -4.00
CA ASP A 945 -31.84 -11.09 -4.45
C ASP A 945 -32.35 -9.64 -4.37
N ASN A 946 -31.43 -8.69 -4.38
CA ASN A 946 -31.73 -7.27 -4.23
C ASN A 946 -32.49 -6.64 -5.42
N ARG A 947 -32.49 -7.29 -6.59
CA ARG A 947 -33.23 -6.80 -7.77
C ARG A 947 -34.72 -7.15 -7.65
N GLN A 948 -35.03 -8.31 -7.10
CA GLN A 948 -36.40 -8.73 -6.80
C GLN A 948 -37.04 -7.89 -5.69
N ILE A 949 -36.23 -7.39 -4.75
CA ILE A 949 -36.71 -6.55 -3.63
C ILE A 949 -36.80 -5.07 -4.02
N SER A 950 -36.04 -4.64 -5.04
CA SER A 950 -35.99 -3.24 -5.45
C SER A 950 -37.39 -2.68 -5.74
N ASN A 951 -37.70 -1.51 -5.18
CA ASN A 951 -38.98 -0.81 -5.27
C ASN A 951 -40.14 -1.36 -4.40
N HIS A 952 -39.93 -2.44 -3.64
CA HIS A 952 -40.92 -2.94 -2.68
C HIS A 952 -40.68 -2.38 -1.29
N LYS A 953 -41.76 -2.11 -0.55
CA LYS A 953 -41.70 -1.54 0.80
C LYS A 953 -41.88 -2.58 1.89
N LEU A 954 -42.59 -3.65 1.57
CA LEU A 954 -43.00 -4.70 2.50
C LEU A 954 -42.85 -6.08 1.85
N ILE A 955 -42.45 -7.05 2.64
CA ILE A 955 -42.63 -8.47 2.29
C ILE A 955 -43.38 -9.16 3.42
N ILE A 956 -44.45 -9.86 3.06
CA ILE A 956 -45.22 -10.71 3.96
C ILE A 956 -44.96 -12.16 3.54
N PHE A 957 -44.48 -12.99 4.46
CA PHE A 957 -44.22 -14.40 4.21
C PHE A 957 -44.97 -15.30 5.18
N GLY A 958 -45.37 -16.47 4.70
CA GLY A 958 -46.12 -17.46 5.45
C GLY A 958 -45.38 -18.79 5.53
N LEU A 959 -45.48 -19.46 6.67
CA LEU A 959 -45.04 -20.84 6.86
C LEU A 959 -46.21 -21.73 7.27
N ARG A 960 -46.31 -22.92 6.67
CA ARG A 960 -47.21 -23.99 7.10
C ARG A 960 -46.45 -25.31 7.22
N GLU A 961 -46.71 -26.03 8.30
CA GLU A 961 -46.15 -27.36 8.57
C GLU A 961 -46.84 -28.43 7.70
N PHE A 962 -46.06 -29.39 7.18
CA PHE A 962 -46.63 -30.55 6.49
C PHE A 962 -47.03 -31.66 7.45
N ASN A 963 -48.13 -32.32 7.16
CA ASN A 963 -48.47 -33.59 7.81
C ASN A 963 -47.66 -34.76 7.21
N SER A 964 -47.69 -35.93 7.88
CA SER A 964 -46.91 -37.11 7.47
C SER A 964 -47.20 -37.57 6.03
N THR A 965 -48.46 -37.50 5.59
CA THR A 965 -48.89 -37.88 4.24
C THR A 965 -48.38 -36.89 3.18
N GLU A 966 -48.40 -35.60 3.50
CA GLU A 966 -47.87 -34.53 2.66
C GLU A 966 -46.35 -34.63 2.51
N ILE A 967 -45.62 -34.96 3.58
CA ILE A 967 -44.18 -35.23 3.50
C ILE A 967 -43.91 -36.41 2.56
N GLU A 968 -44.67 -37.51 2.68
CA GLU A 968 -44.49 -38.67 1.81
C GLU A 968 -44.77 -38.33 0.33
N ASN A 969 -45.83 -37.58 0.06
CA ASN A 969 -46.23 -37.24 -1.30
C ASN A 969 -45.32 -36.18 -1.93
N PHE A 970 -45.04 -35.09 -1.22
CA PHE A 970 -44.33 -33.93 -1.76
C PHE A 970 -42.82 -34.03 -1.66
N CYS A 971 -42.30 -34.58 -0.56
CA CYS A 971 -40.86 -34.66 -0.33
C CYS A 971 -40.24 -35.97 -0.85
N ILE A 972 -40.93 -37.10 -0.65
CA ILE A 972 -40.38 -38.43 -1.00
C ILE A 972 -40.79 -38.82 -2.43
N LYS A 973 -42.10 -38.85 -2.73
CA LYS A 973 -42.63 -39.26 -4.05
C LYS A 973 -42.50 -38.17 -5.12
N LYS A 974 -42.22 -36.92 -4.74
CA LYS A 974 -42.08 -35.75 -5.62
C LYS A 974 -43.23 -35.61 -6.63
N SER A 975 -44.45 -35.97 -6.24
CA SER A 975 -45.61 -35.93 -7.13
C SER A 975 -46.17 -34.51 -7.27
N ILE A 976 -45.42 -33.61 -7.94
CA ILE A 976 -45.84 -32.22 -8.20
C ILE A 976 -46.38 -32.14 -9.63
N ASN A 977 -47.66 -32.46 -9.84
CA ASN A 977 -48.31 -32.32 -11.16
C ASN A 977 -49.40 -31.23 -11.21
N SER A 978 -49.75 -30.58 -10.10
CA SER A 978 -50.73 -29.48 -10.05
C SER A 978 -50.48 -28.52 -8.90
N LEU A 979 -50.88 -27.24 -9.04
CA LEU A 979 -50.78 -26.22 -7.99
C LEU A 979 -51.46 -26.70 -6.70
N LEU A 980 -50.69 -26.68 -5.61
CA LEU A 980 -51.12 -27.08 -4.28
C LEU A 980 -52.07 -26.02 -3.71
N ILE A 981 -53.28 -26.41 -3.33
CA ILE A 981 -54.24 -25.54 -2.67
C ILE A 981 -54.29 -25.94 -1.19
N PHE A 982 -53.96 -25.01 -0.30
CA PHE A 982 -53.98 -25.21 1.15
C PHE A 982 -55.03 -24.27 1.77
N ASP A 983 -56.29 -24.73 1.78
CA ASP A 983 -57.44 -23.96 2.29
C ASP A 983 -57.83 -24.29 3.73
N GLU A 984 -57.29 -25.38 4.25
CA GLU A 984 -57.64 -25.86 5.58
C GLU A 984 -56.76 -25.22 6.66
N PRO A 985 -57.34 -24.94 7.84
CA PRO A 985 -56.57 -24.50 8.99
C PRO A 985 -55.55 -25.56 9.38
N PHE A 986 -54.39 -25.12 9.83
CA PHE A 986 -53.31 -26.01 10.25
C PHE A 986 -52.80 -25.63 11.63
N ASN A 987 -52.25 -26.60 12.37
CA ASN A 987 -51.59 -26.37 13.64
C ASN A 987 -50.16 -26.90 13.57
N PHE A 988 -49.21 -26.15 14.10
CA PHE A 988 -47.83 -26.62 14.23
C PHE A 988 -47.72 -27.67 15.33
N THR A 989 -47.00 -28.75 15.06
CA THR A 989 -46.69 -29.77 16.08
C THR A 989 -45.39 -29.48 16.80
N SER A 990 -44.51 -28.66 16.20
CA SER A 990 -43.21 -28.30 16.77
C SER A 990 -42.89 -26.83 16.56
N ASN A 991 -42.18 -26.24 17.53
CA ASN A 991 -41.68 -24.87 17.41
C ASN A 991 -40.45 -24.82 16.49
N TYR A 992 -40.08 -23.62 16.06
CA TYR A 992 -38.90 -23.39 15.25
C TYR A 992 -38.20 -22.10 15.64
N GLU A 993 -36.93 -21.99 15.27
CA GLU A 993 -36.13 -20.78 15.37
C GLU A 993 -36.05 -20.10 14.01
N LEU A 994 -36.23 -18.78 13.97
CA LEU A 994 -36.18 -17.97 12.76
C LEU A 994 -35.13 -16.87 12.89
N ARG A 995 -34.31 -16.72 11.86
CA ARG A 995 -33.47 -15.53 11.68
C ARG A 995 -33.65 -15.00 10.27
N THR A 996 -33.87 -13.70 10.18
CA THR A 996 -33.92 -12.97 8.92
C THR A 996 -32.80 -11.93 8.94
N TYR A 997 -32.09 -11.80 7.82
CA TYR A 997 -31.01 -10.82 7.71
C TYR A 997 -30.93 -10.27 6.29
N THR A 998 -30.40 -9.06 6.20
CA THR A 998 -30.20 -8.35 4.95
C THR A 998 -28.72 -8.26 4.63
N SER A 999 -28.40 -8.24 3.34
CA SER A 999 -27.06 -7.93 2.87
C SER A 999 -27.12 -7.16 1.57
N GLY A 1000 -26.21 -6.20 1.38
CA GLY A 1000 -26.08 -5.43 0.16
C GLY A 1000 -24.64 -5.47 -0.36
N CYS A 1001 -24.49 -5.23 -1.65
CA CYS A 1001 -23.21 -5.01 -2.31
C CYS A 1001 -23.19 -3.56 -2.80
N TYR A 1002 -22.16 -2.81 -2.42
CA TYR A 1002 -22.04 -1.39 -2.72
C TYR A 1002 -20.71 -1.06 -3.37
N TYR A 1003 -20.70 -0.02 -4.19
CA TYR A 1003 -19.48 0.59 -4.69
C TYR A 1003 -19.34 2.05 -4.24
N LEU A 1004 -18.11 2.52 -4.15
CA LEU A 1004 -17.79 3.90 -3.81
C LEU A 1004 -17.73 4.74 -5.08
N ASP A 1005 -18.57 5.77 -5.16
CA ASP A 1005 -18.56 6.72 -6.28
C ASP A 1005 -17.41 7.76 -6.14
N LYS A 1006 -17.24 8.60 -7.17
CA LYS A 1006 -16.21 9.65 -7.20
C LYS A 1006 -16.37 10.72 -6.10
N ASN A 1007 -17.55 10.81 -5.51
CA ASN A 1007 -17.87 11.73 -4.43
C ASN A 1007 -17.76 11.07 -3.04
N ASN A 1008 -17.18 9.87 -2.96
CA ASN A 1008 -17.07 9.04 -1.76
C ASN A 1008 -18.42 8.62 -1.15
N ASN A 1009 -19.48 8.49 -1.95
CA ASN A 1009 -20.74 7.93 -1.50
C ASN A 1009 -20.88 6.47 -1.93
N TRP A 1010 -21.46 5.65 -1.06
CA TRP A 1010 -21.82 4.28 -1.41
C TRP A 1010 -23.05 4.25 -2.32
N GLN A 1011 -22.98 3.49 -3.40
CA GLN A 1011 -24.03 3.26 -4.38
C GLN A 1011 -24.25 1.76 -4.61
N SER A 1012 -25.38 1.38 -5.21
CA SER A 1012 -25.72 -0.03 -5.44
C SER A 1012 -26.11 -0.37 -6.88
N ASP A 1013 -26.06 0.60 -7.79
CA ASP A 1013 -26.35 0.36 -9.21
C ASP A 1013 -25.27 -0.52 -9.86
N GLY A 1014 -25.68 -1.38 -10.79
CA GLY A 1014 -24.79 -2.36 -11.41
C GLY A 1014 -24.32 -3.51 -10.50
N LEU A 1015 -24.83 -3.60 -9.26
CA LEU A 1015 -24.45 -4.61 -8.27
C LEU A 1015 -25.63 -5.49 -7.85
N TRP A 1016 -25.36 -6.78 -7.63
CA TRP A 1016 -26.33 -7.67 -6.97
C TRP A 1016 -25.68 -8.71 -6.09
N VAL A 1017 -26.44 -9.14 -5.09
CA VAL A 1017 -26.03 -10.15 -4.11
C VAL A 1017 -26.28 -11.54 -4.68
N GLY A 1018 -25.35 -12.46 -4.40
CA GLY A 1018 -25.43 -13.85 -4.80
C GLY A 1018 -25.93 -14.80 -3.70
N PRO A 1019 -26.42 -15.99 -4.07
CA PRO A 1019 -27.00 -16.96 -3.15
C PRO A 1019 -25.98 -17.65 -2.23
N LEU A 1020 -24.68 -17.55 -2.51
CA LEU A 1020 -23.60 -18.06 -1.63
C LEU A 1020 -23.27 -17.10 -0.47
N THR A 1021 -24.07 -16.05 -0.29
CA THR A 1021 -23.97 -15.13 0.85
C THR A 1021 -24.46 -15.80 2.13
N ASP A 1022 -23.65 -15.71 3.18
CA ASP A 1022 -23.96 -16.19 4.54
C ASP A 1022 -23.73 -15.05 5.54
N HIS A 1023 -23.60 -15.35 6.84
CA HIS A 1023 -23.32 -14.36 7.88
C HIS A 1023 -21.84 -14.02 8.08
N TYR A 1024 -20.91 -14.64 7.33
CA TYR A 1024 -19.47 -14.34 7.34
C TYR A 1024 -18.97 -13.63 6.08
N LYS A 1025 -19.60 -13.86 4.93
CA LYS A 1025 -19.27 -13.19 3.67
C LYS A 1025 -20.51 -12.86 2.84
N THR A 1026 -20.38 -11.86 1.99
CA THR A 1026 -21.35 -11.51 0.95
C THR A 1026 -20.75 -11.86 -0.41
N GLN A 1027 -21.47 -12.67 -1.19
CA GLN A 1027 -21.16 -12.88 -2.61
C GLN A 1027 -21.73 -11.71 -3.40
N CYS A 1028 -20.89 -11.02 -4.15
CA CYS A 1028 -21.25 -9.87 -4.95
C CYS A 1028 -20.96 -10.12 -6.42
N PHE A 1029 -21.84 -9.58 -7.25
CA PHE A 1029 -21.69 -9.53 -8.70
C PHE A 1029 -21.71 -8.07 -9.16
N SER A 1030 -20.76 -7.69 -10.02
CA SER A 1030 -20.62 -6.33 -10.54
C SER A 1030 -20.53 -6.26 -12.05
N THR A 1031 -21.08 -5.18 -12.61
CA THR A 1031 -20.92 -4.79 -14.02
C THR A 1031 -19.70 -3.91 -14.31
N HIS A 1032 -18.97 -3.47 -13.29
CA HIS A 1032 -17.85 -2.52 -13.43
C HIS A 1032 -16.77 -2.77 -12.37
N LEU A 1033 -15.61 -2.10 -12.48
CA LEU A 1033 -14.54 -2.11 -11.47
C LEU A 1033 -14.50 -0.79 -10.71
N THR A 1034 -14.26 -0.87 -9.40
CA THR A 1034 -14.14 0.26 -8.47
C THR A 1034 -13.78 -0.30 -7.08
N THR A 1035 -14.03 0.46 -6.02
CA THR A 1035 -13.98 0.05 -4.62
C THR A 1035 -15.34 -0.44 -4.16
N PHE A 1036 -15.39 -1.65 -3.60
CA PHE A 1036 -16.59 -2.32 -3.13
C PHE A 1036 -16.58 -2.55 -1.63
N ALA A 1037 -17.77 -2.53 -1.03
CA ALA A 1037 -18.03 -2.95 0.34
C ALA A 1037 -19.39 -3.67 0.40
N SER A 1038 -19.69 -4.28 1.54
CA SER A 1038 -20.97 -4.95 1.79
C SER A 1038 -21.67 -4.42 3.02
N SER A 1039 -23.00 -4.56 3.06
CA SER A 1039 -23.76 -4.41 4.30
C SER A 1039 -24.23 -5.73 4.86
N PHE A 1040 -24.50 -5.72 6.16
CA PHE A 1040 -25.13 -6.82 6.85
C PHE A 1040 -25.90 -6.35 8.07
N GLN A 1041 -27.16 -6.78 8.16
CA GLN A 1041 -27.98 -6.48 9.32
C GLN A 1041 -28.91 -7.66 9.61
N VAL A 1042 -28.85 -8.18 10.83
CA VAL A 1042 -29.88 -9.13 11.30
C VAL A 1042 -31.11 -8.32 11.69
N LEU A 1043 -32.26 -8.69 11.13
CA LEU A 1043 -33.50 -8.01 11.38
C LEU A 1043 -34.10 -8.51 12.70
N PHE A 1044 -34.55 -7.58 13.53
CA PHE A 1044 -35.46 -7.94 14.61
C PHE A 1044 -36.81 -8.17 13.95
N ASN A 1045 -37.35 -9.39 14.05
CA ASN A 1045 -38.73 -9.63 13.65
C ASN A 1045 -39.61 -8.70 14.48
N SER A 1046 -40.19 -7.68 13.87
CA SER A 1046 -41.40 -7.07 14.41
C SER A 1046 -42.48 -8.13 14.28
N ILE A 1047 -42.63 -8.96 15.30
CA ILE A 1047 -43.74 -9.91 15.39
C ILE A 1047 -45.01 -9.08 15.63
N TYR A 1048 -45.50 -8.42 14.58
CA TYR A 1048 -46.88 -8.00 14.50
C TYR A 1048 -47.67 -9.28 14.30
N LYS A 1049 -48.10 -9.87 15.43
CA LYS A 1049 -48.97 -11.05 15.48
C LYS A 1049 -50.18 -10.84 14.56
N ASN A 1050 -50.80 -11.95 14.14
CA ASN A 1050 -52.07 -11.98 13.39
C ASN A 1050 -53.13 -10.97 13.89
N GLU A 1051 -53.13 -10.58 15.17
CA GLU A 1051 -54.00 -9.53 15.72
C GLU A 1051 -53.91 -8.17 14.97
N PHE A 1052 -52.75 -7.73 14.49
CA PHE A 1052 -52.61 -6.44 13.79
C PHE A 1052 -53.05 -6.50 12.32
N ILE A 1053 -52.83 -7.64 11.64
CA ILE A 1053 -53.30 -7.86 10.27
C ILE A 1053 -54.84 -7.90 10.24
N TYR A 1054 -55.47 -8.48 11.26
CA TYR A 1054 -56.92 -8.47 11.44
C TYR A 1054 -57.49 -7.09 11.73
N LEU A 1055 -56.81 -6.25 12.55
CA LEU A 1055 -57.25 -4.88 12.82
C LEU A 1055 -57.33 -4.01 11.55
N SER A 1056 -56.49 -4.29 10.53
CA SER A 1056 -56.51 -3.56 9.26
C SER A 1056 -57.59 -4.00 8.26
N LYS A 1057 -58.23 -5.16 8.46
CA LYS A 1057 -59.23 -5.72 7.54
C LYS A 1057 -60.68 -5.37 7.87
N ASP A 1058 -60.95 -4.81 9.05
CA ASP A 1058 -62.30 -4.69 9.58
C ASP A 1058 -62.50 -3.40 10.40
N GLU A 1059 -62.99 -2.32 9.75
CA GLU A 1059 -63.24 -1.00 10.36
C GLU A 1059 -64.09 -1.06 11.66
N ASN A 1060 -64.96 -2.07 11.77
CA ASN A 1060 -65.86 -2.24 12.90
C ASN A 1060 -65.19 -2.85 14.14
N ASN A 1061 -64.08 -3.59 13.98
CA ASN A 1061 -63.31 -4.16 15.10
C ASN A 1061 -62.30 -3.18 15.70
N LEU A 1062 -61.79 -2.24 14.90
CA LEU A 1062 -60.97 -1.11 15.35
C LEU A 1062 -61.68 -0.26 16.42
N LYS A 1063 -62.99 0.00 16.26
CA LYS A 1063 -63.81 0.74 17.24
C LYS A 1063 -63.98 0.02 18.57
N LYS A 1064 -64.00 -1.31 18.58
CA LYS A 1064 -64.31 -2.12 19.77
C LYS A 1064 -63.08 -2.39 20.64
N ASN A 1065 -61.90 -2.50 20.03
CA ASN A 1065 -60.64 -2.79 20.72
C ASN A 1065 -59.93 -1.52 21.23
N PHE A 1066 -60.19 -0.34 20.64
CA PHE A 1066 -59.65 0.93 21.14
C PHE A 1066 -60.10 1.27 22.57
N THR A 1067 -61.27 0.77 23.00
CA THR A 1067 -61.79 0.98 24.35
C THR A 1067 -61.16 0.04 25.39
N GLN A 1068 -60.58 -1.09 24.98
CA GLN A 1068 -59.90 -2.06 25.86
C GLN A 1068 -58.41 -1.73 26.09
N PHE A 1069 -57.74 -1.07 25.14
CA PHE A 1069 -56.34 -0.65 25.30
C PHE A 1069 -56.11 0.42 26.37
N LYS A 1070 -57.20 1.01 26.90
CA LYS A 1070 -57.17 2.02 27.97
C LYS A 1070 -56.79 1.46 29.36
N GLN A 1071 -56.62 0.14 29.51
CA GLN A 1071 -56.47 -0.52 30.83
C GLN A 1071 -55.18 -1.32 31.07
N LEU A 1072 -54.23 -1.34 30.13
CA LEU A 1072 -52.95 -2.05 30.32
C LEU A 1072 -51.78 -1.07 30.41
N GLU A 1073 -51.45 -0.64 31.63
CA GLU A 1073 -50.15 -0.04 31.94
C GLU A 1073 -49.06 -1.10 31.78
N CYS A 1074 -48.13 -0.90 30.84
CA CYS A 1074 -46.90 -1.70 30.77
C CYS A 1074 -45.70 -0.78 30.46
N PRO A 1075 -44.63 -0.79 31.29
CA PRO A 1075 -43.52 0.15 31.20
C PRO A 1075 -42.38 -0.39 30.33
N ILE A 1076 -42.25 0.07 29.09
CA ILE A 1076 -41.01 -0.09 28.30
C ILE A 1076 -40.65 1.26 27.68
N ARG A 1077 -39.64 1.89 28.29
CA ARG A 1077 -39.15 3.25 28.01
C ARG A 1077 -38.11 3.24 26.86
N TYR A 1078 -38.22 4.25 26.00
CA TYR A 1078 -37.17 4.89 25.18
C TYR A 1078 -36.75 4.40 23.77
N LYS A 1079 -37.42 3.44 23.13
CA LYS A 1079 -37.27 3.24 21.65
C LYS A 1079 -38.58 3.20 20.85
N SER A 1080 -39.70 3.22 21.55
CA SER A 1080 -41.07 3.12 21.01
C SER A 1080 -41.72 4.47 20.69
N PHE A 1081 -41.11 5.61 21.07
CA PHE A 1081 -41.75 6.92 20.96
C PHE A 1081 -41.93 7.42 19.51
N ILE A 1082 -40.93 7.21 18.63
CA ILE A 1082 -41.01 7.63 17.21
C ILE A 1082 -41.99 6.75 16.41
N HIS A 1083 -42.17 5.48 16.82
CA HIS A 1083 -43.10 4.56 16.16
C HIS A 1083 -44.57 4.83 16.54
N ALA A 1084 -44.84 5.25 17.77
CA ALA A 1084 -46.19 5.60 18.20
C ALA A 1084 -46.73 6.84 17.45
N GLU A 1085 -45.89 7.87 17.27
CA GLU A 1085 -46.27 9.14 16.61
C GLU A 1085 -46.66 8.95 15.13
N TYR A 1086 -45.98 8.05 14.42
CA TYR A 1086 -46.28 7.72 13.02
C TYR A 1086 -47.57 6.88 12.88
N ILE A 1087 -47.83 5.97 13.83
CA ILE A 1087 -49.09 5.20 13.90
C ILE A 1087 -50.27 6.15 14.11
N PHE A 1088 -50.14 7.17 14.96
CA PHE A 1088 -51.18 8.19 15.14
C PHE A 1088 -51.42 9.03 13.87
N LYS A 1089 -50.37 9.40 13.12
CA LYS A 1089 -50.51 10.12 11.84
C LYS A 1089 -51.17 9.29 10.73
N GLN A 1090 -50.91 7.99 10.67
CA GLN A 1090 -51.56 7.10 9.70
C GLN A 1090 -53.02 6.82 10.05
N ILE A 1091 -53.37 6.73 11.34
CA ILE A 1091 -54.77 6.61 11.79
C ILE A 1091 -55.55 7.90 11.45
N GLY A 1092 -54.95 9.09 11.64
CA GLY A 1092 -55.55 10.37 11.22
C GLY A 1092 -55.79 10.47 9.71
N SER A 1093 -54.87 9.94 8.89
CA SER A 1093 -55.01 9.87 7.43
C SER A 1093 -56.17 9.00 6.98
N ILE A 1094 -56.53 7.96 7.74
CA ILE A 1094 -57.61 7.01 7.41
C ILE A 1094 -58.97 7.55 7.88
N CYS A 1095 -59.02 8.33 8.97
CA CYS A 1095 -60.26 8.86 9.54
C CYS A 1095 -60.78 10.17 8.91
N ASN A 1096 -60.01 10.81 8.02
CA ASN A 1096 -60.32 12.13 7.43
C ASN A 1096 -61.57 12.18 6.52
N ASN A 1097 -62.24 11.06 6.26
CA ASN A 1097 -63.48 11.01 5.47
C ASN A 1097 -64.74 10.73 6.29
N THR A 1098 -64.68 10.89 7.62
CA THR A 1098 -65.87 10.77 8.48
C THR A 1098 -66.11 12.06 9.26
N THR A 1099 -67.37 12.31 9.64
CA THR A 1099 -67.89 13.53 10.28
C THR A 1099 -67.28 13.90 11.65
N TYR A 1100 -66.24 13.20 12.11
CA TYR A 1100 -65.58 13.37 13.41
C TYR A 1100 -64.15 13.94 13.36
N GLY A 1101 -63.69 14.43 12.20
CA GLY A 1101 -62.36 15.07 12.06
C GLY A 1101 -62.10 16.27 12.99
N LYS A 1102 -63.12 16.80 13.68
CA LYS A 1102 -62.97 17.93 14.63
C LYS A 1102 -62.64 17.54 16.08
N GLU A 1103 -62.70 16.25 16.44
CA GLU A 1103 -62.30 15.78 17.79
C GLU A 1103 -60.82 15.31 17.85
N PHE A 1104 -60.14 15.20 16.70
CA PHE A 1104 -58.73 14.80 16.64
C PHE A 1104 -57.78 15.98 16.95
N ASP A 1105 -58.13 17.19 16.49
CA ASP A 1105 -57.33 18.41 16.71
C ASP A 1105 -57.24 18.85 18.18
N SER A 1106 -58.17 18.40 19.04
CA SER A 1106 -58.13 18.72 20.47
C SER A 1106 -57.21 17.81 21.29
N PHE A 1107 -56.79 16.66 20.73
CA PHE A 1107 -55.91 15.70 21.41
C PHE A 1107 -54.43 16.05 21.26
N GLU A 1108 -54.03 16.68 20.14
CA GLU A 1108 -52.64 17.08 19.84
C GLU A 1108 -52.08 18.11 20.84
N LEU A 1109 -52.96 18.92 21.45
CA LEU A 1109 -52.60 19.93 22.45
C LEU A 1109 -52.38 19.39 23.87
N SER A 1110 -52.81 18.17 24.19
CA SER A 1110 -52.69 17.60 25.54
C SER A 1110 -51.49 16.66 25.75
N PHE A 1111 -50.78 16.32 24.68
CA PHE A 1111 -49.64 15.38 24.70
C PHE A 1111 -48.28 16.07 24.90
N TYR A 1112 -48.23 17.40 24.90
CA TYR A 1112 -46.99 18.19 25.03
C TYR A 1112 -46.67 18.65 26.48
N GLU A 1113 -47.51 18.33 27.49
CA GLU A 1113 -47.30 18.72 28.90
C GLU A 1113 -46.97 17.54 29.87
N LEU A 1114 -46.59 16.37 29.37
CA LEU A 1114 -46.12 15.20 30.14
C LEU A 1114 -44.80 14.67 29.59
#